data_AF-A0A8C5IFJ0-F1
#
_entry.id   AF-A0A8C5IFJ0-F1
#
_cell.length_a   1.000
_cell.length_b   1.000
_cell.length_c   1.000
_cell.angle_alpha   90.00
_cell.angle_beta   90.00
_cell.angle_gamma   90.00
#
_symmetry.space_group_name_H-M   'P 1'
#
loop_
_entity.id
_entity.type
_entity.pdbx_description
1 polymer ?
#
loop_
_entity_poly.entity_id
_entity_poly.type
_entity_poly.pdbx_seq_one_letter_code
_entity_poly.pdbx_strand_id
1 'polypeptide(L)'
;MDQDTGVNDNISYIITNASVPFVINNTTGAISVSEPLDREQLPSEEVLLQVTAREEHPDIYGKVAQASTLVTILVTDINDNKPQFYNCSLSSCNFSASAQNNFIGSIIEHSSTRLPVSNLNIVAYDPDKGINSSFELSLRGPNANAFTVFPTTIVGAGEVQILVQNSSLVDYEISHVMVVQIIANDTGNPTDCCSTATVTIELIDSNDHIPEFPQSTYSLSVMENSPDGTVISPNITAYDPDSGVLGQITYQLLPENIHNVFMVNATSGALLVHNGSLLDRETRSIYYANLQARDGGGLVGTTVLEITVLDANDMAPIVIGSYFISVEEGQNVSTQIQAIDNDMPDSPNSKLGFMILPGLFSNNFTINRDTGEMHSTEPLDCEALEDEHGQMVVTVMVYDHGEPPLNTTVNVTITVGDLNDNIPVFLNQSYEFSVFEESPGSFVGEVNATDADRTEINSRISFRLERDSGSSNFLIRSTRLGPGNYSGQLSVDPEIFLDYDTLEQKFFTLTVLAENTAADNAGDKANVSVTVHILDVNDEPPTVLPGSLQDVSVAENGTQQGLIHTLNAFDPDTNHSLLFEELAVACFKGDSSAGDVCWDWFLLAPNGSVLVNSSDIDYEVCDRVLLTLRVEDLYTEKGNRYSQNETLRIIIIDVNDNAPVFEAISETFVVVPEISPVELQVATVKATDADTGLGGTITFSIVSVVLVEDSGGSRPFENLFGVSTTPDKGAYIGSIRVASNLDESLKGQYKVTVEAKDGEEPVHRAQTVLSIFTVDQSYRIRLQFLTTVEEVQSNSENIKLALTTVTKAAVYVVAIRGVEDTRETHVDAKSVMEAYFVYSNGTALDVNDLITLIQSDPVGLAELVKLGLAVIVSGA
;
A
#
# COMPACT_ATOMS: atom_id res chain seq x y z
N MET A 1 54.86 -111.82 -139.60
CA MET A 1 55.65 -112.53 -140.61
C MET A 1 54.72 -113.52 -141.24
N ASP A 2 54.44 -113.34 -142.52
CA ASP A 2 53.75 -114.31 -143.37
C ASP A 2 54.65 -115.57 -143.50
N GLN A 3 54.05 -116.76 -143.32
CA GLN A 3 54.73 -118.07 -143.31
C GLN A 3 54.62 -118.81 -144.65
N ASP A 4 54.10 -118.16 -145.67
CA ASP A 4 53.83 -118.77 -146.96
C ASP A 4 55.13 -119.15 -147.70
N THR A 5 55.09 -120.26 -148.45
CA THR A 5 56.21 -120.67 -149.31
C THR A 5 56.07 -120.02 -150.68
N GLY A 6 56.64 -118.82 -150.83
CA GLY A 6 56.55 -118.01 -152.05
C GLY A 6 57.06 -116.58 -151.84
N VAL A 7 56.57 -115.65 -152.67
CA VAL A 7 56.73 -114.20 -152.42
C VAL A 7 55.62 -113.79 -151.46
N ASN A 8 55.98 -113.36 -150.26
CA ASN A 8 55.03 -112.95 -149.21
C ASN A 8 54.24 -111.69 -149.61
N ASP A 9 52.99 -111.62 -149.12
CA ASP A 9 52.13 -110.47 -149.36
C ASP A 9 52.35 -109.32 -148.36
N ASN A 10 51.94 -108.11 -148.75
CA ASN A 10 52.06 -106.92 -147.93
C ASN A 10 50.96 -106.87 -146.85
N ILE A 11 51.30 -106.51 -145.62
CA ILE A 11 50.37 -106.50 -144.47
C ILE A 11 49.96 -105.06 -144.14
N SER A 12 48.65 -104.81 -144.00
CA SER A 12 48.09 -103.55 -143.54
C SER A 12 47.45 -103.64 -142.13
N TYR A 13 47.54 -102.56 -141.33
CA TYR A 13 47.07 -102.49 -139.94
C TYR A 13 45.88 -101.51 -139.78
N ILE A 14 44.89 -101.86 -138.93
CA ILE A 14 43.75 -100.99 -138.60
C ILE A 14 43.35 -101.13 -137.12
N ILE A 15 42.91 -100.02 -136.48
CA ILE A 15 42.26 -100.04 -135.17
C ILE A 15 40.75 -100.18 -135.39
N THR A 16 40.12 -101.19 -134.80
CA THR A 16 38.68 -101.49 -134.98
C THR A 16 37.77 -100.83 -133.94
N ASN A 17 38.32 -100.24 -132.87
CA ASN A 17 37.57 -99.44 -131.90
C ASN A 17 38.00 -97.97 -131.97
N ALA A 18 37.25 -97.16 -132.72
CA ALA A 18 37.60 -95.78 -133.07
C ALA A 18 37.19 -94.72 -132.02
N SER A 19 36.74 -95.11 -130.82
CA SER A 19 36.15 -94.19 -129.83
C SER A 19 37.19 -93.49 -128.93
N VAL A 20 38.46 -93.51 -129.31
CA VAL A 20 39.59 -93.09 -128.47
C VAL A 20 40.60 -92.36 -129.35
N PRO A 21 41.31 -91.33 -128.84
CA PRO A 21 42.11 -90.39 -129.64
C PRO A 21 43.44 -91.02 -130.11
N PHE A 22 43.36 -92.19 -130.76
CA PHE A 22 44.48 -92.98 -131.23
C PHE A 22 44.24 -93.44 -132.66
N VAL A 23 45.24 -93.25 -133.51
CA VAL A 23 45.28 -93.67 -134.92
C VAL A 23 46.46 -94.59 -135.15
N ILE A 24 46.29 -95.57 -136.04
CA ILE A 24 47.36 -96.51 -136.42
C ILE A 24 47.80 -96.27 -137.86
N ASN A 25 49.11 -96.23 -138.07
CA ASN A 25 49.67 -96.19 -139.41
C ASN A 25 49.43 -97.53 -140.11
N ASN A 26 48.79 -97.47 -141.28
CA ASN A 26 48.30 -98.66 -141.97
C ASN A 26 49.40 -99.57 -142.55
N THR A 27 50.65 -99.12 -142.70
CA THR A 27 51.75 -99.92 -143.27
C THR A 27 52.78 -100.32 -142.23
N THR A 28 53.02 -99.48 -141.22
CA THR A 28 54.02 -99.77 -140.18
C THR A 28 53.42 -100.37 -138.91
N GLY A 29 52.11 -100.22 -138.70
CA GLY A 29 51.44 -100.62 -137.46
C GLY A 29 51.73 -99.70 -136.27
N ALA A 30 52.40 -98.55 -136.46
CA ALA A 30 52.69 -97.60 -135.38
C ALA A 30 51.41 -96.87 -134.92
N ILE A 31 51.10 -96.91 -133.62
CA ILE A 31 49.98 -96.18 -133.01
C ILE A 31 50.47 -94.79 -132.58
N SER A 32 49.68 -93.76 -132.87
CA SER A 32 49.93 -92.36 -132.49
C SER A 32 48.64 -91.70 -132.00
N VAL A 33 48.74 -90.65 -131.18
CA VAL A 33 47.59 -89.87 -130.73
C VAL A 33 47.01 -89.02 -131.88
N SER A 34 45.69 -88.92 -131.97
CA SER A 34 45.01 -88.09 -132.99
C SER A 34 44.95 -86.61 -132.59
N GLU A 35 44.86 -86.34 -131.28
CA GLU A 35 44.78 -85.01 -130.68
C GLU A 35 45.58 -85.01 -129.37
N PRO A 36 45.95 -83.83 -128.81
CA PRO A 36 46.52 -83.75 -127.47
C PRO A 36 45.61 -84.47 -126.46
N LEU A 37 46.22 -85.26 -125.60
CA LEU A 37 45.51 -86.10 -124.66
C LEU A 37 45.30 -85.33 -123.36
N ASP A 38 44.05 -85.21 -122.93
CA ASP A 38 43.64 -84.68 -121.63
C ASP A 38 43.18 -85.87 -120.78
N ARG A 39 43.86 -86.16 -119.67
CA ARG A 39 43.58 -87.36 -118.86
C ARG A 39 42.28 -87.18 -118.08
N GLU A 40 42.00 -85.97 -117.63
CA GLU A 40 40.87 -85.57 -116.81
C GLU A 40 39.55 -85.73 -117.58
N GLN A 41 39.60 -85.67 -118.92
CA GLN A 41 38.47 -85.92 -119.82
C GLN A 41 38.34 -87.37 -120.31
N LEU A 42 39.34 -88.23 -120.08
CA LEU A 42 39.26 -89.64 -120.46
C LEU A 42 38.41 -90.45 -119.48
N PRO A 43 37.65 -91.46 -119.97
CA PRO A 43 36.80 -92.29 -119.11
C PRO A 43 37.60 -93.26 -118.22
N SER A 44 38.86 -93.56 -118.55
CA SER A 44 39.73 -94.46 -117.79
C SER A 44 41.21 -94.23 -118.12
N GLU A 45 42.10 -94.57 -117.18
CA GLU A 45 43.57 -94.50 -117.31
C GLU A 45 44.13 -95.53 -118.29
N GLU A 46 43.43 -96.66 -118.44
CA GLU A 46 43.76 -97.70 -119.42
C GLU A 46 42.84 -97.63 -120.63
N VAL A 47 43.41 -97.23 -121.77
CA VAL A 47 42.71 -97.15 -123.05
C VAL A 47 43.04 -98.41 -123.87
N LEU A 48 42.03 -99.26 -124.10
CA LEU A 48 42.18 -100.53 -124.83
C LEU A 48 41.91 -100.34 -126.33
N LEU A 49 42.93 -100.59 -127.17
CA LEU A 49 42.85 -100.57 -128.63
C LEU A 49 42.86 -101.97 -129.21
N GLN A 50 41.91 -102.30 -130.10
CA GLN A 50 41.95 -103.55 -130.86
C GLN A 50 42.60 -103.30 -132.23
N VAL A 51 43.79 -103.86 -132.44
CA VAL A 51 44.58 -103.74 -133.67
C VAL A 51 44.45 -105.00 -134.50
N THR A 52 44.12 -104.87 -135.78
CA THR A 52 44.03 -105.98 -136.74
C THR A 52 45.03 -105.78 -137.86
N ALA A 53 45.87 -106.79 -138.11
CA ALA A 53 46.78 -106.90 -139.23
C ALA A 53 46.15 -107.80 -140.30
N ARG A 54 46.08 -107.36 -141.56
CA ARG A 54 45.47 -108.09 -142.69
C ARG A 54 46.38 -108.04 -143.91
N GLU A 55 46.44 -109.11 -144.68
CA GLU A 55 47.11 -109.12 -145.99
C GLU A 55 46.34 -108.28 -147.03
N GLU A 56 47.02 -107.78 -148.07
CA GLU A 56 46.42 -106.91 -149.09
C GLU A 56 45.72 -107.68 -150.23
N HIS A 57 46.22 -108.87 -150.55
CA HIS A 57 45.72 -109.74 -151.62
C HIS A 57 45.10 -111.03 -151.06
N PRO A 58 44.13 -111.63 -151.76
CA PRO A 58 43.54 -112.90 -151.37
C PRO A 58 44.44 -114.09 -151.72
N ASP A 59 44.38 -115.15 -150.90
CA ASP A 59 45.02 -116.44 -151.17
C ASP A 59 44.45 -117.15 -152.44
N ILE A 60 45.00 -118.31 -152.81
CA ILE A 60 44.54 -119.10 -153.98
C ILE A 60 43.06 -119.53 -153.90
N TYR A 61 42.40 -119.36 -152.75
CA TYR A 61 40.98 -119.63 -152.52
C TYR A 61 40.11 -118.36 -152.41
N GLY A 62 40.70 -117.18 -152.62
CA GLY A 62 39.99 -115.90 -152.59
C GLY A 62 39.77 -115.33 -151.18
N LYS A 63 40.53 -115.75 -150.16
CA LYS A 63 40.40 -115.27 -148.78
C LYS A 63 41.60 -114.43 -148.35
N VAL A 64 41.35 -113.36 -147.58
CA VAL A 64 42.41 -112.52 -146.99
C VAL A 64 42.74 -113.05 -145.60
N ALA A 65 44.01 -113.33 -145.32
CA ALA A 65 44.44 -113.69 -143.97
C ALA A 65 44.53 -112.45 -143.08
N GLN A 66 44.05 -112.57 -141.84
CA GLN A 66 44.12 -111.49 -140.85
C GLN A 66 44.28 -112.03 -139.43
N ALA A 67 44.95 -111.26 -138.57
CA ALA A 67 45.14 -111.52 -137.16
C ALA A 67 44.91 -110.25 -136.33
N SER A 68 44.26 -110.37 -135.18
CA SER A 68 43.97 -109.23 -134.29
C SER A 68 44.59 -109.42 -132.91
N THR A 69 44.97 -108.32 -132.26
CA THR A 69 45.44 -108.27 -130.87
C THR A 69 44.89 -107.04 -130.15
N LEU A 70 44.88 -107.06 -128.81
CA LEU A 70 44.59 -105.89 -127.99
C LEU A 70 45.90 -105.21 -127.58
N VAL A 71 45.91 -103.89 -127.66
CA VAL A 71 46.98 -103.01 -127.21
C VAL A 71 46.41 -102.12 -126.11
N THR A 72 46.91 -102.27 -124.90
CA THR A 72 46.58 -101.37 -123.79
C THR A 72 47.50 -100.16 -123.83
N ILE A 73 46.92 -98.97 -123.90
CA ILE A 73 47.62 -97.71 -123.71
C ILE A 73 47.33 -97.22 -122.31
N LEU A 74 48.38 -97.12 -121.50
CA LEU A 74 48.31 -96.50 -120.18
C LEU A 74 48.58 -95.00 -120.33
N VAL A 75 47.64 -94.17 -119.89
CA VAL A 75 47.77 -92.72 -119.87
C VAL A 75 48.24 -92.30 -118.48
N THR A 76 49.43 -91.73 -118.41
CA THR A 76 49.98 -91.19 -117.16
C THR A 76 49.52 -89.76 -116.94
N ASP A 77 49.15 -89.46 -115.71
CA ASP A 77 48.78 -88.13 -115.23
C ASP A 77 49.95 -87.14 -115.28
N ILE A 78 49.66 -85.87 -115.53
CA ILE A 78 50.58 -84.74 -115.41
C ILE A 78 49.95 -83.69 -114.50
N ASN A 79 50.76 -82.89 -113.81
CA ASN A 79 50.26 -81.84 -112.94
C ASN A 79 49.91 -80.58 -113.76
N ASP A 80 48.71 -80.52 -114.31
CA ASP A 80 48.25 -79.40 -115.15
C ASP A 80 46.94 -78.75 -114.66
N ASN A 81 46.39 -79.22 -113.54
CA ASN A 81 45.37 -78.51 -112.78
C ASN A 81 45.90 -78.05 -111.42
N LYS A 82 45.16 -77.15 -110.78
CA LYS A 82 45.48 -76.63 -109.46
C LYS A 82 44.28 -76.81 -108.54
N PRO A 83 44.47 -76.87 -107.22
CA PRO A 83 43.37 -77.07 -106.29
C PRO A 83 42.43 -75.88 -106.32
N GLN A 84 41.12 -76.09 -106.20
CA GLN A 84 40.10 -75.04 -106.16
C GLN A 84 39.13 -75.25 -105.00
N PHE A 85 38.57 -74.16 -104.49
CA PHE A 85 37.60 -74.21 -103.39
C PHE A 85 36.16 -74.13 -103.92
N TYR A 86 35.25 -74.85 -103.29
CA TYR A 86 33.84 -74.95 -103.67
C TYR A 86 32.96 -74.80 -102.42
N ASN A 87 31.80 -74.17 -102.60
CA ASN A 87 30.78 -74.08 -101.56
C ASN A 87 29.78 -75.23 -101.71
N CYS A 88 30.12 -76.36 -101.11
CA CYS A 88 29.34 -77.61 -101.17
C CYS A 88 29.73 -78.50 -99.99
N SER A 89 29.02 -79.61 -99.81
CA SER A 89 29.43 -80.68 -98.90
C SER A 89 30.09 -81.79 -99.71
N LEU A 90 31.11 -82.47 -99.16
CA LEU A 90 31.91 -83.42 -99.94
C LEU A 90 31.07 -84.58 -100.52
N SER A 91 30.03 -85.01 -99.82
CA SER A 91 29.13 -86.09 -100.26
C SER A 91 28.21 -85.73 -101.43
N SER A 92 27.96 -84.44 -101.66
CA SER A 92 27.05 -83.92 -102.70
C SER A 92 27.74 -83.07 -103.75
N CYS A 93 29.05 -82.85 -103.63
CA CYS A 93 29.79 -82.00 -104.55
C CYS A 93 30.10 -82.76 -105.85
N ASN A 94 29.63 -82.22 -106.97
CA ASN A 94 29.85 -82.78 -108.31
C ASN A 94 30.91 -82.00 -109.11
N PHE A 95 31.55 -80.99 -108.50
CA PHE A 95 32.59 -80.12 -109.08
C PHE A 95 32.26 -79.50 -110.45
N SER A 96 30.97 -79.42 -110.80
CA SER A 96 30.49 -78.80 -112.04
C SER A 96 30.22 -77.30 -111.92
N ALA A 97 30.06 -76.81 -110.69
CA ALA A 97 29.88 -75.40 -110.39
C ALA A 97 31.21 -74.64 -110.48
N SER A 98 31.17 -73.31 -110.62
CA SER A 98 32.39 -72.50 -110.59
C SER A 98 33.00 -72.45 -109.18
N ALA A 99 34.33 -72.53 -109.11
CA ALA A 99 35.08 -72.34 -107.87
C ALA A 99 34.76 -71.01 -107.18
N GLN A 100 34.81 -71.03 -105.85
CA GLN A 100 34.51 -69.90 -104.98
C GLN A 100 35.81 -69.34 -104.36
N ASN A 101 35.87 -68.02 -104.21
CA ASN A 101 37.01 -67.33 -103.62
C ASN A 101 36.64 -66.53 -102.35
N ASN A 102 35.38 -66.56 -101.91
CA ASN A 102 34.90 -65.86 -100.72
C ASN A 102 33.92 -66.74 -99.95
N PHE A 103 34.09 -66.81 -98.64
CA PHE A 103 33.21 -67.50 -97.71
C PHE A 103 32.92 -66.61 -96.50
N ILE A 104 31.75 -66.80 -95.91
CA ILE A 104 31.32 -66.06 -94.72
C ILE A 104 30.92 -67.09 -93.67
N GLY A 105 31.51 -66.96 -92.48
CA GLY A 105 31.19 -67.80 -91.34
C GLY A 105 31.02 -66.96 -90.08
N SER A 106 30.66 -67.60 -88.98
CA SER A 106 30.49 -66.93 -87.70
C SER A 106 31.00 -67.77 -86.54
N ILE A 107 31.44 -67.10 -85.47
CA ILE A 107 31.93 -67.76 -84.24
C ILE A 107 31.58 -66.90 -83.02
N ILE A 108 31.21 -67.53 -81.91
CA ILE A 108 31.02 -66.81 -80.64
C ILE A 108 32.40 -66.41 -80.12
N GLU A 109 32.54 -65.22 -79.57
CA GLU A 109 33.81 -64.83 -78.97
C GLU A 109 34.24 -65.76 -77.83
N HIS A 110 35.53 -65.72 -77.52
CA HIS A 110 36.16 -66.59 -76.53
C HIS A 110 35.89 -68.10 -76.72
N SER A 111 35.41 -68.50 -77.90
CA SER A 111 35.18 -69.89 -78.26
C SER A 111 36.41 -70.74 -78.01
N SER A 112 36.21 -71.90 -77.40
CA SER A 112 37.30 -72.82 -77.06
C SER A 112 38.13 -73.23 -78.28
N THR A 113 39.42 -73.47 -78.08
CA THR A 113 40.32 -73.92 -79.15
C THR A 113 39.78 -75.19 -79.81
N ARG A 114 39.94 -75.31 -81.14
CA ARG A 114 39.43 -76.36 -82.02
C ARG A 114 37.93 -76.31 -82.33
N LEU A 115 37.19 -75.32 -81.83
CA LEU A 115 35.79 -75.14 -82.26
C LEU A 115 35.77 -74.68 -83.73
N PRO A 116 34.97 -75.32 -84.61
CA PRO A 116 34.87 -74.90 -85.99
C PRO A 116 34.06 -73.61 -86.13
N VAL A 117 34.50 -72.73 -87.03
CA VAL A 117 33.72 -71.59 -87.49
C VAL A 117 32.45 -72.11 -88.17
N SER A 118 31.31 -71.63 -87.70
CA SER A 118 29.99 -72.06 -88.16
C SER A 118 29.65 -71.44 -89.52
N ASN A 119 28.67 -72.03 -90.20
CA ASN A 119 28.16 -71.58 -91.51
C ASN A 119 29.20 -71.65 -92.67
N LEU A 120 30.26 -72.44 -92.51
CA LEU A 120 31.24 -72.71 -93.56
C LEU A 120 31.05 -74.11 -94.16
N ASN A 121 30.81 -74.18 -95.47
CA ASN A 121 30.80 -75.42 -96.26
C ASN A 121 31.88 -75.33 -97.35
N ILE A 122 33.14 -75.50 -96.97
CA ILE A 122 34.27 -75.35 -97.88
C ILE A 122 34.78 -76.74 -98.27
N VAL A 123 34.81 -77.04 -99.57
CA VAL A 123 35.47 -78.23 -100.11
C VAL A 123 36.59 -77.78 -101.03
N ALA A 124 37.80 -78.30 -100.84
CA ALA A 124 38.90 -78.10 -101.76
C ALA A 124 39.05 -79.33 -102.65
N TYR A 125 39.26 -79.13 -103.95
CA TYR A 125 39.37 -80.21 -104.93
C TYR A 125 40.44 -79.92 -105.98
N ASP A 126 41.26 -80.92 -106.24
CA ASP A 126 42.20 -80.99 -107.36
C ASP A 126 41.85 -82.20 -108.26
N PRO A 127 41.58 -82.00 -109.56
CA PRO A 127 41.13 -83.06 -110.46
C PRO A 127 42.23 -84.01 -110.96
N ASP A 128 43.51 -83.71 -110.71
CA ASP A 128 44.65 -84.55 -111.10
C ASP A 128 44.64 -85.88 -110.32
N LYS A 129 45.69 -86.71 -110.44
CA LYS A 129 45.74 -88.02 -109.76
C LYS A 129 46.99 -88.21 -108.91
N GLY A 130 46.83 -88.95 -107.83
CA GLY A 130 47.95 -89.34 -106.97
C GLY A 130 48.64 -88.11 -106.35
N ILE A 131 49.95 -87.99 -106.53
CA ILE A 131 50.72 -86.88 -105.93
C ILE A 131 50.41 -85.52 -106.58
N ASN A 132 49.92 -85.51 -107.82
CA ASN A 132 49.55 -84.27 -108.52
C ASN A 132 48.26 -83.69 -107.93
N SER A 133 47.32 -84.54 -107.49
CA SER A 133 46.13 -84.08 -106.76
C SER A 133 46.35 -83.68 -105.29
N SER A 134 47.60 -83.66 -104.82
CA SER A 134 47.95 -83.42 -103.41
C SER A 134 48.29 -81.96 -103.20
N PHE A 135 47.68 -81.33 -102.19
CA PHE A 135 47.95 -79.94 -101.84
C PHE A 135 47.92 -79.67 -100.33
N GLU A 136 48.68 -78.68 -99.91
CA GLU A 136 48.77 -78.23 -98.52
C GLU A 136 47.93 -76.97 -98.28
N LEU A 137 47.15 -76.98 -97.20
CA LEU A 137 46.35 -75.85 -96.75
C LEU A 137 47.07 -75.06 -95.67
N SER A 138 47.07 -73.74 -95.82
CA SER A 138 47.55 -72.80 -94.80
C SER A 138 46.65 -71.56 -94.72
N LEU A 139 46.68 -70.87 -93.59
CA LEU A 139 45.99 -69.59 -93.41
C LEU A 139 46.99 -68.42 -93.48
N ARG A 140 46.57 -67.33 -94.11
CA ARG A 140 47.25 -66.01 -94.09
C ARG A 140 46.25 -64.90 -93.81
N GLY A 141 46.74 -63.67 -93.68
CA GLY A 141 45.94 -62.48 -93.41
C GLY A 141 46.08 -62.00 -91.96
N PRO A 142 45.39 -60.90 -91.61
CA PRO A 142 45.57 -60.22 -90.32
C PRO A 142 45.16 -61.08 -89.12
N ASN A 143 44.17 -61.95 -89.27
CA ASN A 143 43.62 -62.76 -88.17
C ASN A 143 44.08 -64.23 -88.20
N ALA A 144 45.08 -64.58 -89.01
CA ALA A 144 45.54 -65.97 -89.17
C ALA A 144 46.08 -66.58 -87.87
N ASN A 145 46.54 -65.79 -86.89
CA ASN A 145 46.99 -66.30 -85.59
C ASN A 145 45.84 -66.72 -84.67
N ALA A 146 44.61 -66.26 -84.93
CA ALA A 146 43.42 -66.60 -84.15
C ALA A 146 42.79 -67.93 -84.60
N PHE A 147 43.07 -68.38 -85.82
CA PHE A 147 42.45 -69.55 -86.45
C PHE A 147 43.47 -70.51 -87.05
N THR A 148 43.09 -71.76 -87.25
CA THR A 148 43.86 -72.78 -87.96
C THR A 148 42.98 -73.49 -88.98
N VAL A 149 43.58 -74.10 -90.00
CA VAL A 149 42.86 -74.85 -91.05
C VAL A 149 43.05 -76.35 -90.86
N PHE A 150 41.98 -77.12 -91.03
CA PHE A 150 41.98 -78.57 -90.92
C PHE A 150 41.15 -79.24 -92.03
N PRO A 151 41.64 -80.31 -92.68
CA PRO A 151 43.00 -80.85 -92.58
C PRO A 151 44.02 -79.91 -93.25
N THR A 152 45.30 -80.06 -92.92
CA THR A 152 46.39 -79.26 -93.53
C THR A 152 46.88 -79.82 -94.86
N THR A 153 46.47 -81.04 -95.22
CA THR A 153 46.84 -81.71 -96.47
C THR A 153 45.63 -82.46 -97.00
N ILE A 154 45.34 -82.32 -98.28
CA ILE A 154 44.24 -83.00 -98.98
C ILE A 154 44.81 -83.66 -100.24
N VAL A 155 44.28 -84.83 -100.58
CA VAL A 155 44.55 -85.54 -101.84
C VAL A 155 43.24 -85.72 -102.58
N GLY A 156 43.14 -85.18 -103.79
CA GLY A 156 41.90 -85.14 -104.55
C GLY A 156 40.93 -84.12 -103.95
N ALA A 157 39.89 -84.58 -103.26
CA ALA A 157 38.86 -83.72 -102.66
C ALA A 157 38.76 -83.88 -101.14
N GLY A 158 38.53 -82.78 -100.41
CA GLY A 158 38.34 -82.81 -98.96
C GLY A 158 37.59 -81.61 -98.39
N GLU A 159 36.87 -81.80 -97.29
CA GLU A 159 36.23 -80.71 -96.55
C GLU A 159 37.27 -79.91 -95.75
N VAL A 160 37.15 -78.60 -95.79
CA VAL A 160 38.04 -77.65 -95.14
C VAL A 160 37.29 -76.97 -94.00
N GLN A 161 37.82 -77.12 -92.79
CA GLN A 161 37.33 -76.46 -91.60
C GLN A 161 38.32 -75.39 -91.15
N ILE A 162 37.79 -74.23 -90.76
CA ILE A 162 38.53 -73.22 -90.02
C ILE A 162 38.17 -73.40 -88.55
N LEU A 163 39.19 -73.64 -87.71
CA LEU A 163 39.03 -73.89 -86.28
C LEU A 163 39.67 -72.76 -85.48
N VAL A 164 39.14 -72.45 -84.29
CA VAL A 164 39.77 -71.49 -83.38
C VAL A 164 41.13 -72.04 -82.89
N GLN A 165 42.19 -71.24 -83.02
CA GLN A 165 43.52 -71.54 -82.51
C GLN A 165 43.81 -70.84 -81.18
N ASN A 166 43.46 -69.57 -81.06
CA ASN A 166 43.66 -68.78 -79.84
C ASN A 166 42.37 -68.05 -79.46
N SER A 167 41.70 -68.58 -78.43
CA SER A 167 40.43 -68.06 -77.90
C SER A 167 40.53 -66.59 -77.45
N SER A 168 41.67 -66.15 -76.91
CA SER A 168 41.84 -64.77 -76.42
C SER A 168 42.01 -63.72 -77.52
N LEU A 169 42.15 -64.13 -78.79
CA LEU A 169 42.22 -63.21 -79.93
C LEU A 169 40.86 -63.09 -80.64
N VAL A 170 39.92 -63.96 -80.31
CA VAL A 170 38.55 -63.96 -80.82
C VAL A 170 37.72 -63.27 -79.74
N ASP A 171 37.71 -61.95 -79.78
CA ASP A 171 37.18 -61.05 -78.75
C ASP A 171 36.39 -59.97 -79.48
N TYR A 172 35.09 -59.87 -79.15
CA TYR A 172 34.12 -59.02 -79.82
C TYR A 172 34.39 -57.56 -79.50
N GLU A 173 34.67 -57.21 -78.24
CA GLU A 173 34.91 -55.83 -77.78
C GLU A 173 36.14 -55.22 -78.45
N ILE A 174 37.08 -56.05 -78.94
CA ILE A 174 38.20 -55.61 -79.78
C ILE A 174 37.82 -55.50 -81.26
N SER A 175 37.12 -56.48 -81.84
CA SER A 175 36.78 -56.48 -83.27
C SER A 175 35.61 -57.39 -83.64
N HIS A 176 34.51 -56.81 -84.16
CA HIS A 176 33.30 -57.56 -84.53
C HIS A 176 33.45 -58.48 -85.77
N VAL A 177 34.50 -58.28 -86.59
CA VAL A 177 34.74 -59.07 -87.80
C VAL A 177 36.22 -59.42 -87.91
N MET A 178 36.52 -60.67 -88.28
CA MET A 178 37.86 -61.17 -88.52
C MET A 178 37.98 -61.73 -89.95
N VAL A 179 39.15 -61.59 -90.58
CA VAL A 179 39.38 -62.05 -91.96
C VAL A 179 40.64 -62.92 -92.04
N VAL A 180 40.47 -64.10 -92.64
CA VAL A 180 41.57 -65.03 -92.96
C VAL A 180 41.53 -65.43 -94.43
N GLN A 181 42.66 -65.76 -95.01
CA GLN A 181 42.78 -66.26 -96.38
C GLN A 181 43.30 -67.70 -96.34
N ILE A 182 42.51 -68.63 -96.86
CA ILE A 182 42.91 -70.02 -97.06
C ILE A 182 43.74 -70.07 -98.34
N ILE A 183 44.93 -70.68 -98.26
CA ILE A 183 45.83 -70.92 -99.37
C ILE A 183 45.95 -72.42 -99.56
N ALA A 184 45.59 -72.92 -100.73
CA ALA A 184 45.88 -74.28 -101.18
C ALA A 184 47.12 -74.24 -102.07
N ASN A 185 48.22 -74.82 -101.59
CA ASN A 185 49.49 -74.92 -102.29
C ASN A 185 49.63 -76.32 -102.89
N ASP A 186 49.60 -76.41 -104.21
CA ASP A 186 49.79 -77.65 -104.96
C ASP A 186 51.21 -78.21 -104.75
N THR A 187 51.30 -79.52 -104.56
CA THR A 187 52.55 -80.26 -104.32
C THR A 187 53.01 -81.11 -105.52
N GLY A 188 52.27 -81.12 -106.62
CA GLY A 188 52.63 -81.79 -107.87
C GLY A 188 53.82 -81.17 -108.61
N ASN A 189 54.30 -81.82 -109.68
CA ASN A 189 55.47 -81.37 -110.46
C ASN A 189 55.17 -81.32 -111.97
N PRO A 190 55.27 -80.15 -112.64
CA PRO A 190 55.69 -78.84 -112.12
C PRO A 190 54.68 -78.27 -111.12
N THR A 191 55.18 -77.63 -110.06
CA THR A 191 54.32 -76.94 -109.09
C THR A 191 53.67 -75.72 -109.75
N ASP A 192 52.35 -75.71 -109.89
CA ASP A 192 51.59 -74.50 -110.22
C ASP A 192 51.09 -73.86 -108.92
N CYS A 193 51.75 -72.79 -108.46
CA CYS A 193 51.41 -72.22 -107.16
C CYS A 193 50.07 -71.48 -107.19
N CYS A 194 49.13 -72.23 -106.61
CA CYS A 194 48.27 -71.90 -105.49
C CYS A 194 46.93 -71.21 -105.81
N SER A 195 45.89 -71.70 -105.15
CA SER A 195 44.58 -71.05 -105.09
C SER A 195 44.33 -70.44 -103.72
N THR A 196 43.65 -69.30 -103.70
CA THR A 196 43.35 -68.56 -102.48
C THR A 196 41.86 -68.26 -102.35
N ALA A 197 41.31 -68.42 -101.16
CA ALA A 197 39.96 -68.00 -100.83
C ALA A 197 39.94 -67.18 -99.53
N THR A 198 39.19 -66.09 -99.51
CA THR A 198 39.02 -65.25 -98.30
C THR A 198 37.84 -65.76 -97.49
N VAL A 199 38.00 -65.84 -96.17
CA VAL A 199 36.92 -66.14 -95.23
C VAL A 199 36.74 -64.95 -94.31
N THR A 200 35.55 -64.36 -94.35
CA THR A 200 35.12 -63.33 -93.41
C THR A 200 34.37 -64.03 -92.27
N ILE A 201 34.79 -63.78 -91.04
CA ILE A 201 34.29 -64.40 -89.83
C ILE A 201 33.63 -63.31 -88.99
N GLU A 202 32.31 -63.36 -88.86
CA GLU A 202 31.56 -62.46 -87.98
C GLU A 202 31.63 -63.00 -86.54
N LEU A 203 32.03 -62.15 -85.60
CA LEU A 203 32.02 -62.50 -84.18
C LEU A 203 30.61 -62.30 -83.62
N ILE A 204 30.17 -63.25 -82.80
CA ILE A 204 28.94 -63.16 -82.04
C ILE A 204 29.34 -62.90 -80.59
N ASP A 205 28.88 -61.76 -80.09
CA ASP A 205 29.07 -61.30 -78.73
C ASP A 205 28.47 -62.27 -77.70
N SER A 206 29.13 -62.39 -76.54
CA SER A 206 28.72 -63.13 -75.37
C SER A 206 28.79 -62.25 -74.13
N ASN A 207 27.80 -62.35 -73.23
CA ASN A 207 27.69 -61.50 -72.04
C ASN A 207 28.78 -61.79 -70.99
N ASP A 208 29.99 -61.29 -71.18
CA ASP A 208 31.17 -61.59 -70.38
C ASP A 208 31.71 -60.38 -69.60
N HIS A 209 31.18 -59.18 -69.86
CA HIS A 209 31.39 -58.00 -69.03
C HIS A 209 30.24 -57.80 -68.05
N ILE A 210 30.51 -57.09 -66.95
CA ILE A 210 29.49 -56.68 -65.98
C ILE A 210 29.32 -55.17 -66.05
N PRO A 211 28.14 -54.63 -65.70
CA PRO A 211 27.98 -53.18 -65.58
C PRO A 211 28.94 -52.59 -64.53
N GLU A 212 29.77 -51.63 -64.92
CA GLU A 212 30.75 -51.00 -64.02
C GLU A 212 30.41 -49.54 -63.74
N PHE A 213 30.35 -49.17 -62.46
CA PHE A 213 30.19 -47.77 -62.06
C PHE A 213 31.56 -47.08 -61.96
N PRO A 214 31.71 -45.82 -62.43
CA PRO A 214 32.96 -45.08 -62.31
C PRO A 214 33.43 -44.82 -60.88
N GLN A 215 32.52 -44.82 -59.91
CA GLN A 215 32.81 -44.59 -58.49
C GLN A 215 32.23 -45.71 -57.64
N SER A 216 32.98 -46.13 -56.61
CA SER A 216 32.51 -47.10 -55.62
C SER A 216 31.51 -46.52 -54.63
N THR A 217 31.53 -45.18 -54.44
CA THR A 217 30.64 -44.44 -53.55
C THR A 217 30.30 -43.08 -54.16
N TYR A 218 29.03 -42.71 -54.13
CA TYR A 218 28.52 -41.39 -54.49
C TYR A 218 27.99 -40.68 -53.24
N SER A 219 28.63 -39.57 -52.86
CA SER A 219 28.17 -38.70 -51.77
C SER A 219 27.17 -37.68 -52.32
N LEU A 220 25.94 -37.75 -51.84
CA LEU A 220 24.79 -36.99 -52.32
C LEU A 220 24.16 -36.24 -51.14
N SER A 221 23.45 -35.16 -51.43
CA SER A 221 22.75 -34.40 -50.41
C SER A 221 21.35 -34.02 -50.85
N VAL A 222 20.38 -34.05 -49.93
CA VAL A 222 18.99 -33.65 -50.16
C VAL A 222 18.49 -32.85 -48.98
N MET A 223 17.72 -31.78 -49.22
CA MET A 223 17.07 -31.04 -48.14
C MET A 223 16.00 -31.92 -47.49
N GLU A 224 15.87 -31.90 -46.17
CA GLU A 224 14.68 -32.46 -45.54
C GLU A 224 13.41 -31.73 -45.98
N ASN A 225 12.25 -32.37 -45.80
CA ASN A 225 10.97 -31.88 -46.31
C ASN A 225 10.93 -31.60 -47.83
N SER A 226 11.94 -32.07 -48.60
CA SER A 226 11.95 -31.94 -50.06
C SER A 226 10.71 -32.61 -50.66
N PRO A 227 9.97 -31.95 -51.57
CA PRO A 227 8.76 -32.52 -52.13
C PRO A 227 9.05 -33.79 -52.94
N ASP A 228 8.06 -34.67 -53.02
CA ASP A 228 8.10 -35.88 -53.83
C ASP A 228 8.50 -35.56 -55.28
N GLY A 229 9.43 -36.34 -55.83
CA GLY A 229 10.00 -36.12 -57.16
C GLY A 229 11.16 -35.13 -57.23
N THR A 230 11.65 -34.59 -56.10
CA THR A 230 12.90 -33.81 -56.07
C THR A 230 14.06 -34.65 -56.58
N VAL A 231 14.81 -34.13 -57.56
CA VAL A 231 15.96 -34.82 -58.17
C VAL A 231 17.20 -34.60 -57.30
N ILE A 232 17.75 -35.69 -56.75
CA ILE A 232 18.98 -35.67 -55.94
C ILE A 232 20.20 -35.75 -56.86
N SER A 233 20.16 -36.65 -57.85
CA SER A 233 21.16 -36.74 -58.91
C SER A 233 20.48 -37.07 -60.23
N PRO A 234 20.74 -36.32 -61.32
CA PRO A 234 20.07 -36.55 -62.60
C PRO A 234 20.51 -37.84 -63.30
N ASN A 235 21.70 -38.36 -63.02
CA ASN A 235 22.24 -39.58 -63.62
C ASN A 235 23.38 -40.20 -62.81
N ILE A 236 23.17 -41.39 -62.27
CA ILE A 236 24.23 -42.26 -61.72
C ILE A 236 24.24 -43.52 -62.59
N THR A 237 25.16 -43.57 -63.55
CA THR A 237 25.17 -44.59 -64.60
C THR A 237 26.38 -45.51 -64.52
N ALA A 238 26.15 -46.79 -64.82
CA ALA A 238 27.19 -47.78 -65.07
C ALA A 238 27.46 -47.88 -66.58
N TYR A 239 28.60 -48.46 -66.93
CA TYR A 239 29.03 -48.74 -68.31
C TYR A 239 29.17 -50.24 -68.51
N ASP A 240 28.68 -50.75 -69.64
CA ASP A 240 28.78 -52.15 -70.05
C ASP A 240 29.13 -52.17 -71.55
N PRO A 241 30.27 -52.75 -71.96
CA PRO A 241 30.74 -52.72 -73.34
C PRO A 241 30.02 -53.73 -74.25
N ASP A 242 29.28 -54.70 -73.70
CA ASP A 242 28.59 -55.74 -74.48
C ASP A 242 27.53 -55.11 -75.41
N SER A 243 27.21 -55.79 -76.50
CA SER A 243 26.34 -55.27 -77.55
C SER A 243 24.85 -55.59 -77.34
N GLY A 244 24.00 -54.71 -77.88
CA GLY A 244 22.56 -54.93 -77.93
C GLY A 244 21.91 -55.02 -76.55
N VAL A 245 21.19 -56.11 -76.30
CA VAL A 245 20.50 -56.35 -75.01
C VAL A 245 21.51 -56.68 -73.91
N LEU A 246 22.66 -57.27 -74.27
CA LEU A 246 23.67 -57.70 -73.30
C LEU A 246 24.22 -56.50 -72.55
N GLY A 247 24.69 -55.44 -73.23
CA GLY A 247 25.08 -54.18 -72.56
C GLY A 247 23.95 -53.21 -72.19
N GLN A 248 22.67 -53.61 -72.30
CA GLN A 248 21.55 -52.71 -71.94
C GLN A 248 21.30 -52.72 -70.42
N ILE A 249 21.66 -51.63 -69.75
CA ILE A 249 21.62 -51.53 -68.29
C ILE A 249 20.26 -51.04 -67.78
N THR A 250 19.79 -51.64 -66.68
CA THR A 250 18.69 -51.18 -65.84
C THR A 250 19.11 -50.95 -64.39
N TYR A 251 18.50 -49.98 -63.73
CA TYR A 251 18.89 -49.54 -62.39
C TYR A 251 17.84 -49.86 -61.32
N GLN A 252 18.29 -50.30 -60.14
CA GLN A 252 17.45 -50.53 -58.97
C GLN A 252 18.18 -50.17 -57.68
N LEU A 253 17.45 -49.64 -56.69
CA LEU A 253 17.98 -49.39 -55.35
C LEU A 253 17.82 -50.62 -54.45
N LEU A 254 18.79 -50.86 -53.57
CA LEU A 254 18.78 -51.91 -52.55
C LEU A 254 19.23 -51.35 -51.20
N PRO A 255 18.72 -51.86 -50.05
CA PRO A 255 17.64 -52.84 -49.91
C PRO A 255 16.25 -52.24 -50.15
N GLU A 256 15.22 -53.08 -50.34
CA GLU A 256 13.87 -52.67 -50.77
C GLU A 256 13.20 -51.58 -49.90
N ASN A 257 13.49 -51.53 -48.59
CA ASN A 257 12.96 -50.49 -47.71
C ASN A 257 13.42 -49.07 -48.08
N ILE A 258 14.52 -48.92 -48.83
CA ILE A 258 14.96 -47.61 -49.32
C ILE A 258 13.97 -47.03 -50.33
N HIS A 259 13.16 -47.88 -51.00
CA HIS A 259 12.15 -47.45 -51.97
C HIS A 259 11.04 -46.61 -51.34
N ASN A 260 10.83 -46.74 -50.03
CA ASN A 260 9.88 -45.92 -49.30
C ASN A 260 10.28 -44.45 -49.28
N VAL A 261 11.58 -44.14 -49.38
CA VAL A 261 12.14 -42.78 -49.23
C VAL A 261 12.71 -42.26 -50.54
N PHE A 262 13.43 -43.10 -51.29
CA PHE A 262 14.07 -42.73 -52.56
C PHE A 262 13.64 -43.65 -53.69
N MET A 263 13.60 -43.14 -54.90
CA MET A 263 13.37 -43.91 -56.12
C MET A 263 14.46 -43.65 -57.14
N VAL A 264 14.73 -44.64 -57.99
CA VAL A 264 15.64 -44.50 -59.12
C VAL A 264 14.88 -44.72 -60.42
N ASN A 265 15.17 -43.91 -61.43
CA ASN A 265 14.70 -44.18 -62.78
C ASN A 265 15.49 -45.37 -63.34
N ALA A 266 14.78 -46.46 -63.66
CA ALA A 266 15.38 -47.71 -64.11
C ALA A 266 16.20 -47.60 -65.40
N THR A 267 16.05 -46.54 -66.19
CA THR A 267 16.77 -46.36 -67.48
C THR A 267 17.81 -45.25 -67.45
N SER A 268 17.57 -44.15 -66.75
CA SER A 268 18.49 -43.00 -66.71
C SER A 268 19.44 -43.02 -65.53
N GLY A 269 19.19 -43.85 -64.51
CA GLY A 269 19.93 -43.83 -63.25
C GLY A 269 19.68 -42.55 -62.43
N ALA A 270 18.63 -41.78 -62.73
CA ALA A 270 18.27 -40.58 -61.97
C ALA A 270 17.76 -40.98 -60.59
N LEU A 271 18.33 -40.43 -59.53
CA LEU A 271 17.91 -40.63 -58.14
C LEU A 271 16.99 -39.48 -57.72
N LEU A 272 15.80 -39.81 -57.23
CA LEU A 272 14.79 -38.85 -56.79
C LEU A 272 14.24 -39.21 -55.41
N VAL A 273 13.66 -38.23 -54.74
CA VAL A 273 12.85 -38.41 -53.54
C VAL A 273 11.53 -39.09 -53.93
N HIS A 274 11.19 -40.20 -53.27
CA HIS A 274 9.91 -40.88 -53.44
C HIS A 274 8.86 -40.32 -52.48
N ASN A 275 9.21 -40.20 -51.19
CA ASN A 275 8.34 -39.64 -50.16
C ASN A 275 9.13 -38.66 -49.29
N GLY A 276 8.89 -37.38 -49.53
CA GLY A 276 9.52 -36.28 -48.80
C GLY A 276 9.19 -36.24 -47.32
N SER A 277 8.03 -36.76 -46.91
CA SER A 277 7.61 -36.74 -45.50
C SER A 277 8.41 -37.68 -44.59
N LEU A 278 9.28 -38.52 -45.18
CA LEU A 278 10.19 -39.40 -44.46
C LEU A 278 11.63 -38.86 -44.43
N LEU A 279 11.88 -37.75 -45.13
CA LEU A 279 13.12 -36.99 -45.04
C LEU A 279 12.97 -35.99 -43.89
N ASP A 280 13.40 -36.45 -42.72
CA ASP A 280 13.45 -35.74 -41.45
C ASP A 280 14.85 -36.02 -40.87
N ARG A 281 15.65 -34.96 -40.72
CA ARG A 281 17.04 -35.01 -40.31
C ARG A 281 17.15 -35.33 -38.81
N GLU A 282 16.24 -34.79 -37.99
CA GLU A 282 16.14 -35.00 -36.54
C GLU A 282 15.93 -36.48 -36.24
N THR A 283 15.16 -37.17 -37.07
CA THR A 283 14.99 -38.63 -37.00
C THR A 283 16.17 -39.38 -37.62
N ARG A 284 16.62 -38.97 -38.82
CA ARG A 284 17.70 -39.66 -39.56
C ARG A 284 18.42 -38.75 -40.56
N SER A 285 19.61 -38.29 -40.19
CA SER A 285 20.44 -37.40 -41.01
C SER A 285 21.19 -38.06 -42.19
N ILE A 286 21.23 -39.40 -42.26
CA ILE A 286 21.98 -40.10 -43.32
C ILE A 286 21.33 -41.43 -43.75
N TYR A 287 21.33 -41.65 -45.06
CA TYR A 287 20.85 -42.86 -45.70
C TYR A 287 21.98 -43.51 -46.50
N TYR A 288 22.08 -44.83 -46.38
CA TYR A 288 22.97 -45.66 -47.19
C TYR A 288 22.12 -46.59 -48.06
N ALA A 289 22.39 -46.59 -49.35
CA ALA A 289 21.75 -47.46 -50.33
C ALA A 289 22.78 -48.04 -51.29
N ASN A 290 22.49 -49.19 -51.87
CA ASN A 290 23.25 -49.69 -53.02
C ASN A 290 22.45 -49.42 -54.28
N LEU A 291 23.07 -48.78 -55.26
CA LEU A 291 22.53 -48.71 -56.61
C LEU A 291 23.07 -49.89 -57.41
N GLN A 292 22.17 -50.79 -57.79
CA GLN A 292 22.47 -51.92 -58.65
C GLN A 292 22.20 -51.54 -60.11
N ALA A 293 23.18 -51.77 -60.96
CA ALA A 293 23.05 -51.82 -62.41
C ALA A 293 22.97 -53.29 -62.84
N ARG A 294 21.98 -53.62 -63.67
CA ARG A 294 21.77 -54.97 -64.21
C ARG A 294 21.68 -54.91 -65.73
N ASP A 295 22.55 -55.66 -66.38
CA ASP A 295 22.58 -55.80 -67.83
C ASP A 295 21.41 -56.68 -68.33
N GLY A 296 21.23 -56.85 -69.64
CA GLY A 296 20.15 -57.69 -70.16
C GLY A 296 20.43 -59.19 -70.10
N GLY A 297 21.70 -59.60 -69.97
CA GLY A 297 22.12 -60.99 -69.74
C GLY A 297 21.93 -61.47 -68.29
N GLY A 298 21.72 -60.54 -67.36
CA GLY A 298 21.49 -60.75 -65.95
C GLY A 298 22.70 -60.56 -65.02
N LEU A 299 23.87 -60.13 -65.52
CA LEU A 299 25.00 -59.77 -64.66
C LEU A 299 24.76 -58.39 -64.02
N VAL A 300 25.40 -58.17 -62.87
CA VAL A 300 25.11 -57.03 -61.99
C VAL A 300 26.38 -56.35 -61.50
N GLY A 301 26.36 -55.03 -61.50
CA GLY A 301 27.30 -54.17 -60.78
C GLY A 301 26.61 -53.36 -59.71
N THR A 302 27.33 -52.97 -58.66
CA THR A 302 26.77 -52.17 -57.56
C THR A 302 27.70 -51.06 -57.13
N THR A 303 27.15 -49.91 -56.77
CA THR A 303 27.84 -48.80 -56.10
C THR A 303 27.07 -48.34 -54.86
N VAL A 304 27.76 -47.72 -53.91
CA VAL A 304 27.15 -47.21 -52.68
C VAL A 304 26.69 -45.77 -52.87
N LEU A 305 25.47 -45.46 -52.45
CA LEU A 305 24.94 -44.11 -52.34
C LEU A 305 24.95 -43.73 -50.86
N GLU A 306 25.66 -42.65 -50.54
CA GLU A 306 25.64 -42.00 -49.23
C GLU A 306 24.85 -40.70 -49.37
N ILE A 307 23.62 -40.68 -48.87
CA ILE A 307 22.70 -39.56 -49.02
C ILE A 307 22.58 -38.86 -47.67
N THR A 308 23.19 -37.67 -47.57
CA THR A 308 23.09 -36.79 -46.41
C THR A 308 21.82 -35.94 -46.50
N VAL A 309 21.03 -35.93 -45.43
CA VAL A 309 19.89 -35.04 -45.30
C VAL A 309 20.38 -33.70 -44.75
N LEU A 310 20.12 -32.62 -45.48
CA LEU A 310 20.44 -31.25 -45.08
C LEU A 310 19.30 -30.67 -44.25
N ASP A 311 19.69 -29.88 -43.26
CA ASP A 311 18.85 -29.28 -42.23
C ASP A 311 18.02 -28.10 -42.72
N ALA A 312 16.72 -28.09 -42.43
CA ALA A 312 15.78 -26.99 -42.58
C ALA A 312 15.42 -26.44 -41.20
N ASN A 313 15.12 -25.13 -41.10
CA ASN A 313 14.63 -24.57 -39.84
C ASN A 313 13.13 -24.89 -39.67
N ASP A 314 12.81 -26.09 -39.21
CA ASP A 314 11.43 -26.55 -39.02
C ASP A 314 11.08 -26.97 -37.58
N MET A 315 12.06 -26.98 -36.68
CA MET A 315 11.86 -27.11 -35.25
C MET A 315 11.89 -25.74 -34.56
N ALA A 316 10.87 -25.45 -33.75
CA ALA A 316 10.89 -24.26 -32.92
C ALA A 316 11.59 -24.54 -31.59
N PRO A 317 12.25 -23.53 -30.97
CA PRO A 317 12.84 -23.69 -29.66
C PRO A 317 11.85 -24.19 -28.61
N ILE A 318 12.27 -25.14 -27.78
CA ILE A 318 11.48 -25.71 -26.68
C ILE A 318 12.10 -25.27 -25.36
N VAL A 319 11.35 -24.51 -24.58
CA VAL A 319 11.77 -24.10 -23.23
C VAL A 319 11.70 -25.29 -22.28
N ILE A 320 12.76 -25.49 -21.50
CA ILE A 320 12.88 -26.54 -20.50
C ILE A 320 12.57 -25.95 -19.12
N GLY A 321 11.57 -26.53 -18.45
CA GLY A 321 11.21 -26.18 -17.07
C GLY A 321 10.16 -25.08 -16.94
N SER A 322 9.88 -24.71 -15.70
CA SER A 322 8.98 -23.63 -15.33
C SER A 322 9.70 -22.61 -14.46
N TYR A 323 9.38 -21.33 -14.66
CA TYR A 323 10.10 -20.21 -14.05
C TYR A 323 9.20 -19.49 -13.04
N PHE A 324 9.09 -20.10 -11.86
CA PHE A 324 8.43 -19.51 -10.68
C PHE A 324 9.49 -19.23 -9.62
N ILE A 325 9.74 -17.96 -9.35
CA ILE A 325 10.81 -17.51 -8.46
C ILE A 325 10.18 -16.75 -7.30
N SER A 326 10.60 -17.05 -6.08
CA SER A 326 10.23 -16.29 -4.89
C SER A 326 11.48 -15.56 -4.39
N VAL A 327 11.36 -14.26 -4.14
CA VAL A 327 12.46 -13.42 -3.68
C VAL A 327 11.92 -12.40 -2.70
N GLU A 328 12.59 -12.17 -1.58
CA GLU A 328 12.22 -11.08 -0.67
C GLU A 328 12.58 -9.74 -1.33
N GLU A 329 11.82 -8.70 -1.05
CA GLU A 329 12.13 -7.36 -1.55
C GLU A 329 13.48 -6.82 -1.03
N GLY A 330 13.96 -5.76 -1.67
CA GLY A 330 15.31 -5.23 -1.47
C GLY A 330 16.42 -6.13 -2.01
N GLN A 331 16.09 -7.28 -2.61
CA GLN A 331 17.03 -8.17 -3.29
C GLN A 331 16.90 -8.11 -4.82
N ASN A 332 18.01 -8.36 -5.51
CA ASN A 332 18.01 -8.59 -6.95
C ASN A 332 17.64 -10.04 -7.24
N VAL A 333 16.96 -10.27 -8.36
CA VAL A 333 16.64 -11.62 -8.84
C VAL A 333 17.43 -11.93 -10.11
N SER A 334 17.92 -13.16 -10.22
CA SER A 334 18.54 -13.69 -11.43
C SER A 334 18.02 -15.11 -11.72
N THR A 335 17.75 -15.40 -12.99
CA THR A 335 17.36 -16.73 -13.45
C THR A 335 17.88 -16.98 -14.85
N GLN A 336 18.25 -18.22 -15.14
CA GLN A 336 18.72 -18.62 -16.46
C GLN A 336 17.65 -19.41 -17.19
N ILE A 337 17.15 -18.86 -18.31
CA ILE A 337 16.16 -19.51 -19.16
C ILE A 337 16.86 -20.52 -20.05
N GLN A 338 16.51 -21.78 -19.86
CA GLN A 338 17.00 -22.92 -20.63
C GLN A 338 15.97 -23.30 -21.68
N ALA A 339 16.46 -23.48 -22.90
CA ALA A 339 15.70 -23.98 -24.03
C ALA A 339 16.62 -24.82 -24.92
N ILE A 340 16.01 -25.69 -25.71
CA ILE A 340 16.70 -26.51 -26.71
C ILE A 340 16.02 -26.34 -28.06
N ASP A 341 16.81 -26.43 -29.11
CA ASP A 341 16.30 -26.60 -30.46
C ASP A 341 16.86 -27.91 -31.01
N ASN A 342 16.02 -28.68 -31.70
CA ASN A 342 16.38 -30.01 -32.18
C ASN A 342 16.94 -30.01 -33.60
N ASP A 343 16.90 -28.88 -34.31
CA ASP A 343 17.59 -28.68 -35.59
C ASP A 343 19.09 -28.98 -35.49
N MET A 344 19.83 -28.94 -36.61
CA MET A 344 21.23 -29.33 -36.66
C MET A 344 22.06 -28.62 -35.59
N PRO A 345 22.71 -29.37 -34.67
CA PRO A 345 23.52 -28.79 -33.61
C PRO A 345 24.61 -27.86 -34.15
N ASP A 346 24.85 -26.76 -33.44
CA ASP A 346 25.83 -25.72 -33.79
C ASP A 346 25.54 -24.98 -35.13
N SER A 347 24.33 -25.12 -35.68
CA SER A 347 23.86 -24.34 -36.83
C SER A 347 23.09 -23.08 -36.41
N PRO A 348 22.83 -22.12 -37.31
CA PRO A 348 21.92 -21.01 -37.02
C PRO A 348 20.50 -21.47 -36.63
N ASN A 349 20.04 -22.58 -37.20
CA ASN A 349 18.71 -23.16 -36.95
C ASN A 349 18.59 -23.69 -35.51
N SER A 350 19.67 -24.22 -34.94
CA SER A 350 19.65 -24.65 -33.53
C SER A 350 20.16 -23.60 -32.53
N LYS A 351 20.67 -22.46 -33.01
CA LYS A 351 21.31 -21.46 -32.15
C LYS A 351 20.26 -20.52 -31.58
N LEU A 352 20.16 -20.50 -30.26
CA LEU A 352 19.14 -19.73 -29.56
C LEU A 352 19.55 -18.28 -29.27
N GLY A 353 18.55 -17.41 -29.34
CA GLY A 353 18.59 -16.05 -28.85
C GLY A 353 17.43 -15.77 -27.91
N PHE A 354 17.63 -14.86 -26.98
CA PHE A 354 16.68 -14.53 -25.92
C PHE A 354 16.33 -13.05 -25.92
N MET A 355 15.06 -12.71 -25.75
CA MET A 355 14.63 -11.33 -25.57
C MET A 355 13.37 -11.21 -24.71
N ILE A 356 13.32 -10.16 -23.89
CA ILE A 356 12.12 -9.81 -23.13
C ILE A 356 11.13 -9.11 -24.09
N LEU A 357 9.88 -9.57 -24.11
CA LEU A 357 8.81 -8.92 -24.86
C LEU A 357 8.28 -7.69 -24.09
N PRO A 358 7.81 -6.64 -24.79
CA PRO A 358 7.22 -5.48 -24.13
C PRO A 358 6.04 -5.87 -23.23
N GLY A 359 6.07 -5.40 -21.99
CA GLY A 359 5.05 -5.66 -20.98
C GLY A 359 5.16 -4.69 -19.80
N LEU A 360 4.30 -4.83 -18.80
CA LEU A 360 4.26 -3.92 -17.64
C LEU A 360 5.62 -3.82 -16.94
N PHE A 361 6.28 -4.97 -16.75
CA PHE A 361 7.54 -5.09 -16.02
C PHE A 361 8.76 -5.27 -16.93
N SER A 362 8.63 -5.12 -18.25
CA SER A 362 9.74 -5.44 -19.17
C SER A 362 10.98 -4.57 -18.95
N ASN A 363 10.80 -3.35 -18.44
CA ASN A 363 11.90 -2.42 -18.18
C ASN A 363 12.63 -2.67 -16.85
N ASN A 364 12.04 -3.47 -15.95
CA ASN A 364 12.62 -3.81 -14.65
C ASN A 364 13.64 -4.95 -14.74
N PHE A 365 13.79 -5.54 -15.93
CA PHE A 365 14.65 -6.70 -16.15
C PHE A 365 15.46 -6.53 -17.42
N THR A 366 16.63 -7.15 -17.45
CA THR A 366 17.37 -7.36 -18.68
C THR A 366 17.68 -8.83 -18.85
N ILE A 367 17.92 -9.24 -20.09
CA ILE A 367 18.27 -10.61 -20.43
C ILE A 367 19.49 -10.61 -21.35
N ASN A 368 20.44 -11.48 -21.06
CA ASN A 368 21.55 -11.74 -21.96
C ASN A 368 21.03 -12.49 -23.19
N ARG A 369 21.22 -11.88 -24.37
CA ARG A 369 20.71 -12.37 -25.64
C ARG A 369 21.24 -13.75 -26.04
N ASP A 370 22.43 -14.13 -25.56
CA ASP A 370 23.08 -15.40 -25.93
C ASP A 370 22.95 -16.48 -24.84
N THR A 371 22.95 -16.10 -23.55
CA THR A 371 22.97 -17.08 -22.43
C THR A 371 21.60 -17.33 -21.82
N GLY A 372 20.60 -16.49 -22.10
CA GLY A 372 19.27 -16.56 -21.48
C GLY A 372 19.25 -16.15 -19.99
N GLU A 373 20.34 -15.60 -19.47
CA GLU A 373 20.41 -15.10 -18.09
C GLU A 373 19.65 -13.78 -17.96
N MET A 374 18.53 -13.83 -17.25
CA MET A 374 17.66 -12.70 -16.94
C MET A 374 17.94 -12.21 -15.52
N HIS A 375 18.13 -10.91 -15.34
CA HIS A 375 18.30 -10.28 -14.03
C HIS A 375 17.47 -9.01 -13.87
N SER A 376 17.06 -8.69 -12.65
CA SER A 376 16.44 -7.40 -12.35
C SER A 376 17.45 -6.26 -12.48
N THR A 377 17.00 -5.10 -12.95
CA THR A 377 17.84 -3.90 -13.10
C THR A 377 18.15 -3.24 -11.77
N GLU A 378 17.21 -3.32 -10.83
CA GLU A 378 17.28 -2.78 -9.48
C GLU A 378 16.71 -3.83 -8.51
N PRO A 379 16.91 -3.65 -7.20
CA PRO A 379 16.20 -4.42 -6.19
C PRO A 379 14.69 -4.33 -6.38
N LEU A 380 13.99 -5.44 -6.14
CA LEU A 380 12.53 -5.45 -6.24
C LEU A 380 11.92 -4.80 -5.00
N ASP A 381 10.79 -4.13 -5.18
CA ASP A 381 10.03 -3.38 -4.19
C ASP A 381 8.59 -3.88 -4.29
N CYS A 382 8.05 -4.43 -3.19
CA CYS A 382 6.74 -5.06 -3.15
C CYS A 382 5.61 -4.03 -3.28
N GLU A 383 5.77 -2.87 -2.65
CA GLU A 383 4.80 -1.76 -2.57
C GLU A 383 4.64 -1.05 -3.91
N ALA A 384 5.68 -1.07 -4.74
CA ALA A 384 5.63 -0.55 -6.11
C ALA A 384 4.78 -1.40 -7.07
N LEU A 385 4.39 -2.62 -6.69
CA LEU A 385 3.61 -3.52 -7.55
C LEU A 385 2.12 -3.23 -7.43
N GLU A 386 1.40 -3.15 -8.54
CA GLU A 386 -0.07 -3.03 -8.51
C GLU A 386 -0.77 -4.36 -8.16
N ASP A 387 -0.11 -5.51 -8.37
CA ASP A 387 -0.69 -6.84 -8.16
C ASP A 387 -0.84 -7.20 -6.67
N GLU A 388 -2.04 -7.59 -6.24
CA GLU A 388 -2.35 -7.90 -4.83
C GLU A 388 -1.58 -9.10 -4.26
N HIS A 389 -0.98 -9.95 -5.11
CA HIS A 389 -0.20 -11.11 -4.70
C HIS A 389 1.32 -10.86 -4.76
N GLY A 390 1.75 -9.63 -5.05
CA GLY A 390 3.17 -9.29 -5.20
C GLY A 390 3.84 -9.97 -6.40
N GLN A 391 3.08 -10.28 -7.46
CA GLN A 391 3.61 -11.02 -8.61
C GLN A 391 3.99 -10.13 -9.79
N MET A 392 5.19 -10.35 -10.30
CA MET A 392 5.69 -9.80 -11.56
C MET A 392 5.72 -10.89 -12.61
N VAL A 393 5.06 -10.68 -13.75
CA VAL A 393 5.10 -11.60 -14.89
C VAL A 393 5.87 -10.95 -16.03
N VAL A 394 6.99 -11.57 -16.41
CA VAL A 394 7.84 -11.13 -17.52
C VAL A 394 7.80 -12.19 -18.62
N THR A 395 7.35 -11.82 -19.80
CA THR A 395 7.33 -12.74 -20.95
C THR A 395 8.64 -12.66 -21.71
N VAL A 396 9.33 -13.79 -21.84
CA VAL A 396 10.56 -13.94 -22.61
C VAL A 396 10.28 -14.74 -23.86
N MET A 397 10.72 -14.21 -25.00
CA MET A 397 10.77 -14.92 -26.28
C MET A 397 12.14 -15.58 -26.43
N VAL A 398 12.12 -16.87 -26.75
CA VAL A 398 13.29 -17.64 -27.19
C VAL A 398 13.11 -17.90 -28.68
N TYR A 399 14.10 -17.56 -29.49
CA TYR A 399 14.04 -17.67 -30.95
C TYR A 399 15.33 -18.27 -31.50
N ASP A 400 15.26 -19.02 -32.59
CA ASP A 400 16.44 -19.50 -33.31
C ASP A 400 17.00 -18.42 -34.27
N HIS A 401 18.14 -18.68 -34.90
CA HIS A 401 18.72 -17.80 -35.92
C HIS A 401 18.55 -18.37 -37.34
N GLY A 402 17.58 -19.27 -37.54
CA GLY A 402 17.27 -19.83 -38.85
C GLY A 402 16.48 -18.87 -39.75
N GLU A 403 16.27 -19.28 -40.99
CA GLU A 403 15.50 -18.51 -41.98
C GLU A 403 14.37 -19.36 -42.59
N PRO A 404 13.08 -19.06 -42.31
CA PRO A 404 12.58 -18.03 -41.40
C PRO A 404 12.81 -18.40 -39.92
N PRO A 405 12.99 -17.41 -39.01
CA PRO A 405 13.23 -17.71 -37.60
C PRO A 405 11.96 -18.25 -36.92
N LEU A 406 12.09 -19.32 -36.14
CA LEU A 406 11.04 -19.86 -35.29
C LEU A 406 11.28 -19.42 -33.84
N ASN A 407 10.22 -19.43 -33.04
CA ASN A 407 10.27 -18.93 -31.67
C ASN A 407 9.21 -19.56 -30.77
N THR A 408 9.46 -19.48 -29.47
CA THR A 408 8.52 -19.81 -28.41
C THR A 408 8.57 -18.74 -27.32
N THR A 409 7.55 -18.69 -26.47
CA THR A 409 7.48 -17.73 -25.36
C THR A 409 7.30 -18.45 -24.04
N VAL A 410 7.95 -17.95 -22.99
CA VAL A 410 7.78 -18.40 -21.61
C VAL A 410 7.52 -17.22 -20.69
N ASN A 411 6.62 -17.41 -19.73
CA ASN A 411 6.37 -16.44 -18.66
C ASN A 411 7.25 -16.79 -17.46
N VAL A 412 8.08 -15.83 -17.05
CA VAL A 412 8.81 -15.85 -15.79
C VAL A 412 7.93 -15.14 -14.76
N THR A 413 7.47 -15.87 -13.76
CA THR A 413 6.65 -15.33 -12.66
C THR A 413 7.54 -15.18 -11.43
N ILE A 414 7.72 -13.94 -10.98
CA ILE A 414 8.47 -13.60 -9.78
C ILE A 414 7.47 -13.17 -8.71
N THR A 415 7.44 -13.86 -7.58
CA THR A 415 6.72 -13.45 -6.39
C THR A 415 7.67 -12.71 -5.48
N VAL A 416 7.38 -11.44 -5.21
CA VAL A 416 8.13 -10.61 -4.28
C VAL A 416 7.54 -10.78 -2.88
N GLY A 417 8.37 -11.21 -1.94
CA GLY A 417 8.04 -11.30 -0.52
C GLY A 417 8.10 -9.94 0.14
N ASP A 418 7.07 -9.66 0.93
CA ASP A 418 6.86 -8.43 1.69
C ASP A 418 7.67 -8.46 2.99
N LEU A 419 8.55 -7.49 3.14
CA LEU A 419 9.26 -7.17 4.37
C LEU A 419 8.57 -6.00 5.07
N ASN A 420 8.95 -5.77 6.32
CA ASN A 420 8.51 -4.58 7.05
C ASN A 420 9.58 -3.51 6.92
N ASP A 421 9.50 -2.71 5.86
CA ASP A 421 10.43 -1.63 5.57
C ASP A 421 9.78 -0.24 5.46
N ASN A 422 8.43 -0.18 5.52
CA ASN A 422 7.70 1.07 5.68
C ASN A 422 7.28 1.29 7.13
N ILE A 423 7.47 2.53 7.60
CA ILE A 423 6.97 2.94 8.92
C ILE A 423 5.51 3.41 8.81
N PRO A 424 4.69 3.25 9.87
CA PRO A 424 3.35 3.83 9.89
C PRO A 424 3.40 5.35 9.67
N VAL A 425 2.43 5.91 8.95
CA VAL A 425 2.32 7.35 8.67
C VAL A 425 0.94 7.87 9.05
N PHE A 426 0.88 8.91 9.88
CA PHE A 426 -0.39 9.58 10.19
C PHE A 426 -0.88 10.42 9.01
N LEU A 427 -2.21 10.45 8.79
CA LEU A 427 -2.81 11.25 7.70
C LEU A 427 -2.61 12.76 7.87
N ASN A 428 -2.56 13.23 9.11
CA ASN A 428 -2.37 14.64 9.46
C ASN A 428 -1.10 14.81 10.32
N GLN A 429 -0.47 15.99 10.21
CA GLN A 429 0.73 16.35 10.99
C GLN A 429 0.42 16.62 12.48
N SER A 430 -0.83 17.00 12.79
CA SER A 430 -1.35 17.19 14.13
C SER A 430 -2.86 17.07 14.14
N TYR A 431 -3.44 16.78 15.30
CA TYR A 431 -4.89 16.75 15.49
C TYR A 431 -5.30 17.68 16.63
N GLU A 432 -6.49 18.27 16.51
CA GLU A 432 -7.06 19.16 17.51
C GLU A 432 -8.50 18.74 17.75
N PHE A 433 -8.82 18.45 19.01
CA PHE A 433 -10.13 17.97 19.44
C PHE A 433 -10.61 18.80 20.63
N SER A 434 -11.90 18.68 20.93
CA SER A 434 -12.49 19.31 22.10
C SER A 434 -13.46 18.36 22.77
N VAL A 435 -13.48 18.38 24.10
CA VAL A 435 -14.37 17.56 24.90
C VAL A 435 -14.87 18.38 26.08
N PHE A 436 -16.16 18.27 26.39
CA PHE A 436 -16.71 18.88 27.58
C PHE A 436 -16.16 18.22 28.83
N GLU A 437 -16.01 18.97 29.90
CA GLU A 437 -15.76 18.43 31.23
C GLU A 437 -16.87 17.47 31.69
N GLU A 438 -16.65 16.79 32.82
CA GLU A 438 -17.60 15.84 33.43
C GLU A 438 -18.18 14.78 32.49
N SER A 439 -17.41 14.39 31.47
CA SER A 439 -17.84 13.44 30.43
C SER A 439 -17.01 12.14 30.43
N PRO A 440 -16.98 11.37 31.54
CA PRO A 440 -16.17 10.15 31.64
C PRO A 440 -16.55 9.16 30.54
N GLY A 441 -15.54 8.62 29.84
CA GLY A 441 -15.74 7.68 28.75
C GLY A 441 -16.25 8.30 27.44
N SER A 442 -16.40 9.62 27.35
CA SER A 442 -16.85 10.29 26.13
C SER A 442 -15.83 10.16 25.01
N PHE A 443 -16.32 10.12 23.77
CA PHE A 443 -15.47 10.10 22.57
C PHE A 443 -14.92 11.50 22.30
N VAL A 444 -13.60 11.61 22.14
CA VAL A 444 -12.89 12.87 21.91
C VAL A 444 -12.63 13.07 20.41
N GLY A 445 -12.14 12.04 19.74
CA GLY A 445 -11.77 12.12 18.32
C GLY A 445 -11.08 10.86 17.82
N GLU A 446 -10.72 10.85 16.54
CA GLU A 446 -10.01 9.75 15.90
C GLU A 446 -8.74 10.23 15.20
N VAL A 447 -7.65 9.48 15.35
CA VAL A 447 -6.42 9.68 14.57
C VAL A 447 -6.25 8.50 13.62
N ASN A 448 -5.90 8.78 12.37
CA ASN A 448 -5.75 7.74 11.36
C ASN A 448 -4.30 7.66 10.90
N ALA A 449 -3.83 6.43 10.74
CA ALA A 449 -2.49 6.14 10.22
C ALA A 449 -2.56 5.00 9.21
N THR A 450 -1.65 5.06 8.24
CA THR A 450 -1.49 4.08 7.18
C THR A 450 -0.07 3.55 7.16
N ASP A 451 0.08 2.25 6.97
CA ASP A 451 1.34 1.57 6.71
C ASP A 451 1.30 1.05 5.26
N ALA A 452 2.40 1.21 4.55
CA ALA A 452 2.45 0.93 3.11
C ALA A 452 2.72 -0.55 2.82
N ASP A 453 3.35 -1.28 3.76
CA ASP A 453 3.62 -2.71 3.62
C ASP A 453 2.33 -3.48 3.24
N ARG A 454 2.45 -4.59 2.53
CA ARG A 454 1.27 -5.27 1.96
C ARG A 454 0.66 -6.32 2.86
N THR A 455 1.47 -7.10 3.56
CA THR A 455 0.93 -8.16 4.41
C THR A 455 0.30 -7.59 5.67
N GLU A 456 -0.72 -8.26 6.19
CA GLU A 456 -1.34 -7.82 7.45
C GLU A 456 -0.37 -7.89 8.63
N ILE A 457 0.66 -8.74 8.59
CA ILE A 457 1.65 -8.78 9.66
C ILE A 457 2.54 -7.53 9.63
N ASN A 458 3.00 -7.13 8.45
CA ASN A 458 3.88 -5.99 8.28
C ASN A 458 3.11 -4.66 8.23
N SER A 459 1.82 -4.62 7.89
CA SER A 459 1.08 -3.34 7.83
C SER A 459 0.17 -3.06 9.04
N ARG A 460 0.24 -3.92 10.07
CA ARG A 460 -0.66 -3.82 11.22
C ARG A 460 -0.19 -2.79 12.23
N ILE A 461 -0.97 -1.72 12.29
CA ILE A 461 -0.77 -0.62 13.23
C ILE A 461 -1.53 -0.85 14.54
N SER A 462 -0.87 -0.55 15.65
CA SER A 462 -1.46 -0.38 16.96
C SER A 462 -1.18 1.02 17.50
N PHE A 463 -2.19 1.66 18.07
CA PHE A 463 -2.07 2.98 18.66
C PHE A 463 -1.88 2.90 20.17
N ARG A 464 -1.02 3.76 20.70
CA ARG A 464 -0.83 3.95 22.14
C ARG A 464 -0.53 5.41 22.46
N LEU A 465 -0.85 5.83 23.67
CA LEU A 465 -0.45 7.13 24.18
C LEU A 465 0.95 7.02 24.80
N GLU A 466 1.84 7.92 24.44
CA GLU A 466 3.09 8.10 25.18
C GLU A 466 2.79 8.65 26.56
N ARG A 467 3.59 8.26 27.57
CA ARG A 467 3.39 8.76 28.93
C ARG A 467 3.87 10.20 29.04
N ASP A 468 2.94 11.12 28.85
CA ASP A 468 3.12 12.57 29.04
C ASP A 468 2.09 13.14 30.03
N SER A 469 2.22 14.43 30.35
CA SER A 469 1.29 15.14 31.24
C SER A 469 -0.10 15.22 30.61
N GLY A 470 -1.07 14.48 31.19
CA GLY A 470 -2.45 14.45 30.71
C GLY A 470 -2.83 13.16 29.98
N SER A 471 -1.86 12.37 29.49
CA SER A 471 -2.12 11.04 28.86
C SER A 471 -2.97 10.09 29.71
N SER A 472 -2.81 10.12 31.03
CA SER A 472 -3.59 9.28 31.97
C SER A 472 -5.08 9.59 32.00
N ASN A 473 -5.49 10.74 31.46
CA ASN A 473 -6.89 11.17 31.43
C ASN A 473 -7.63 10.59 30.20
N PHE A 474 -6.91 9.95 29.28
CA PHE A 474 -7.44 9.49 28.01
C PHE A 474 -7.05 8.04 27.73
N LEU A 475 -7.90 7.37 26.96
CA LEU A 475 -7.66 6.03 26.42
C LEU A 475 -7.68 6.08 24.90
N ILE A 476 -6.84 5.27 24.27
CA ILE A 476 -6.85 5.10 22.81
C ILE A 476 -7.11 3.64 22.45
N ARG A 477 -8.07 3.41 21.56
CA ARG A 477 -8.41 2.08 21.05
C ARG A 477 -8.10 1.97 19.57
N SER A 478 -7.38 0.93 19.19
CA SER A 478 -7.03 0.65 17.81
C SER A 478 -8.17 -0.07 17.08
N THR A 479 -8.57 0.44 15.93
CA THR A 479 -9.62 -0.11 15.07
C THR A 479 -9.08 -0.28 13.65
N ARG A 480 -9.26 -1.46 13.05
CA ARG A 480 -8.86 -1.73 11.66
C ARG A 480 -9.91 -1.16 10.71
N LEU A 481 -9.50 -0.30 9.78
CA LEU A 481 -10.35 0.24 8.72
C LEU A 481 -10.20 -0.53 7.41
N GLY A 482 -8.99 -1.02 7.11
CA GLY A 482 -8.67 -1.80 5.92
C GLY A 482 -7.25 -2.37 5.98
N PRO A 483 -6.76 -2.99 4.89
CA PRO A 483 -5.34 -3.35 4.75
C PRO A 483 -4.47 -2.09 4.93
N GLY A 484 -3.44 -2.17 5.78
CA GLY A 484 -2.56 -1.05 6.12
C GLY A 484 -3.19 0.18 6.79
N ASN A 485 -4.52 0.27 6.89
CA ASN A 485 -5.21 1.47 7.36
C ASN A 485 -5.94 1.24 8.70
N TYR A 486 -5.56 2.01 9.71
CA TYR A 486 -6.05 1.89 11.07
C TYR A 486 -6.42 3.24 11.67
N SER A 487 -7.38 3.21 12.60
CA SER A 487 -7.85 4.35 13.37
C SER A 487 -7.63 4.14 14.87
N GLY A 488 -7.09 5.15 15.54
CA GLY A 488 -6.97 5.26 16.98
C GLY A 488 -8.10 6.14 17.52
N GLN A 489 -9.10 5.53 18.13
CA GLN A 489 -10.22 6.23 18.76
C GLN A 489 -9.82 6.70 20.15
N LEU A 490 -9.76 8.01 20.33
CA LEU A 490 -9.43 8.68 21.58
C LEU A 490 -10.71 8.95 22.39
N SER A 491 -10.71 8.57 23.66
CA SER A 491 -11.81 8.83 24.60
C SER A 491 -11.26 9.29 25.94
N VAL A 492 -12.07 10.00 26.73
CA VAL A 492 -11.76 10.25 28.14
C VAL A 492 -11.76 8.91 28.89
N ASP A 493 -10.83 8.71 29.83
CA ASP A 493 -10.85 7.52 30.68
C ASP A 493 -12.15 7.49 31.50
N PRO A 494 -12.95 6.39 31.45
CA PRO A 494 -14.19 6.27 32.23
C PRO A 494 -14.03 6.42 33.75
N GLU A 495 -12.81 6.24 34.29
CA GLU A 495 -12.53 6.39 35.71
C GLU A 495 -12.06 7.81 36.09
N ILE A 496 -11.87 8.68 35.11
CA ILE A 496 -11.40 10.05 35.30
C ILE A 496 -12.54 11.04 35.06
N PHE A 497 -12.64 12.01 35.96
CA PHE A 497 -13.50 13.18 35.82
C PHE A 497 -12.60 14.39 35.59
N LEU A 498 -12.76 15.01 34.43
CA LEU A 498 -12.15 16.29 34.13
C LEU A 498 -13.11 17.36 34.65
N ASP A 499 -12.55 18.32 35.37
CA ASP A 499 -13.23 19.47 35.95
C ASP A 499 -12.47 20.69 35.42
N TYR A 500 -13.12 21.46 34.56
CA TYR A 500 -12.52 22.57 33.86
C TYR A 500 -11.99 23.58 34.86
N ASP A 501 -12.77 23.97 35.87
CA ASP A 501 -12.45 25.06 36.79
C ASP A 501 -11.21 24.80 37.65
N THR A 502 -11.01 23.57 38.09
CA THR A 502 -9.85 23.20 38.91
C THR A 502 -8.59 22.89 38.10
N LEU A 503 -8.71 22.66 36.79
CA LEU A 503 -7.57 22.36 35.93
C LEU A 503 -6.65 23.59 35.76
N GLU A 504 -5.34 23.38 36.02
CA GLU A 504 -4.30 24.37 35.74
C GLU A 504 -4.16 24.68 34.24
N GLN A 505 -4.37 23.67 33.39
CA GLN A 505 -4.32 23.78 31.93
C GLN A 505 -5.66 23.36 31.34
N LYS A 506 -6.28 24.24 30.54
CA LYS A 506 -7.57 23.98 29.88
C LYS A 506 -7.45 23.17 28.58
N PHE A 507 -6.27 22.62 28.33
CA PHE A 507 -6.00 21.72 27.22
C PHE A 507 -4.87 20.75 27.58
N PHE A 508 -4.86 19.59 26.95
CA PHE A 508 -3.78 18.61 27.04
C PHE A 508 -3.13 18.43 25.68
N THR A 509 -1.79 18.39 25.65
CA THR A 509 -1.04 17.99 24.46
C THR A 509 -0.57 16.56 24.63
N LEU A 510 -1.18 15.65 23.88
CA LEU A 510 -0.91 14.23 23.91
C LEU A 510 0.00 13.84 22.75
N THR A 511 0.92 12.92 22.98
CA THR A 511 1.71 12.28 21.93
C THR A 511 1.15 10.89 21.64
N VAL A 512 0.49 10.72 20.49
CA VAL A 512 -0.01 9.42 20.05
C VAL A 512 1.06 8.73 19.22
N LEU A 513 1.35 7.49 19.54
CA LEU A 513 2.26 6.62 18.80
C LEU A 513 1.46 5.62 17.97
N ALA A 514 1.80 5.49 16.70
CA ALA A 514 1.38 4.40 15.82
C ALA A 514 2.56 3.43 15.70
N GLU A 515 2.37 2.18 16.12
CA GLU A 515 3.40 1.14 16.08
C GLU A 515 2.98 -0.01 15.19
N ASN A 516 3.88 -0.38 14.30
CA ASN A 516 3.79 -1.64 13.58
C ASN A 516 4.10 -2.82 14.52
N THR A 517 3.28 -3.86 14.47
CA THR A 517 3.33 -5.00 15.44
C THR A 517 4.02 -6.24 14.90
N ALA A 518 4.64 -6.18 13.71
CA ALA A 518 5.49 -7.26 13.20
C ALA A 518 6.60 -7.60 14.21
N ALA A 519 6.79 -8.89 14.50
CA ALA A 519 7.46 -9.40 15.70
C ALA A 519 8.98 -9.10 15.79
N ASP A 520 9.57 -8.53 14.74
CA ASP A 520 11.02 -8.63 14.51
C ASP A 520 11.76 -7.29 14.62
N ASN A 521 11.09 -6.15 14.46
CA ASN A 521 11.69 -4.81 14.57
C ASN A 521 10.94 -3.92 15.56
N ALA A 522 11.47 -3.78 16.78
CA ALA A 522 10.90 -2.95 17.85
C ALA A 522 10.95 -1.41 17.60
N GLY A 523 11.06 -0.96 16.34
CA GLY A 523 11.55 0.37 15.97
C GLY A 523 10.64 1.23 15.11
N ASP A 524 9.71 0.66 14.35
CA ASP A 524 8.97 1.40 13.31
C ASP A 524 7.73 2.06 13.89
N LYS A 525 7.96 3.28 14.38
CA LYS A 525 6.99 4.07 15.13
C LYS A 525 6.90 5.45 14.51
N ALA A 526 5.69 5.88 14.22
CA ALA A 526 5.41 7.29 14.02
C ALA A 526 4.74 7.87 15.26
N ASN A 527 4.95 9.17 15.47
CA ASN A 527 4.28 9.93 16.49
C ASN A 527 3.51 11.11 15.88
N VAL A 528 2.44 11.51 16.55
CA VAL A 528 1.69 12.71 16.20
C VAL A 528 1.25 13.43 17.47
N SER A 529 1.26 14.76 17.42
CA SER A 529 0.76 15.59 18.50
C SER A 529 -0.76 15.77 18.36
N VAL A 530 -1.49 15.50 19.43
CA VAL A 530 -2.93 15.68 19.55
C VAL A 530 -3.22 16.66 20.68
N THR A 531 -3.81 17.81 20.35
CA THR A 531 -4.24 18.79 21.34
C THR A 531 -5.71 18.59 21.65
N VAL A 532 -6.05 18.36 22.92
CA VAL A 532 -7.44 18.20 23.38
C VAL A 532 -7.80 19.39 24.26
N HIS A 533 -8.71 20.23 23.77
CA HIS A 533 -9.27 21.34 24.54
C HIS A 533 -10.39 20.86 25.44
N ILE A 534 -10.34 21.23 26.72
CA ILE A 534 -11.44 20.97 27.65
C ILE A 534 -12.41 22.14 27.51
N LEU A 535 -13.65 21.82 27.19
CA LEU A 535 -14.73 22.79 27.13
C LEU A 535 -15.42 22.82 28.48
N ASP A 536 -15.56 24.04 28.95
CA ASP A 536 -16.23 24.41 30.18
C ASP A 536 -17.75 24.15 30.10
N VAL A 537 -18.33 23.69 31.20
CA VAL A 537 -19.77 23.53 31.42
C VAL A 537 -20.11 24.31 32.67
N ASN A 538 -20.97 25.32 32.56
CA ASN A 538 -21.34 26.17 33.69
C ASN A 538 -22.06 25.35 34.80
N ASP A 539 -21.30 24.90 35.78
CA ASP A 539 -21.73 23.97 36.82
C ASP A 539 -21.33 24.34 38.26
N GLU A 540 -20.49 25.36 38.44
CA GLU A 540 -20.10 25.88 39.75
C GLU A 540 -21.00 27.06 40.18
N PRO A 541 -21.37 27.17 41.47
CA PRO A 541 -22.21 28.26 41.94
C PRO A 541 -21.41 29.57 42.11
N PRO A 542 -22.03 30.74 41.90
CA PRO A 542 -21.39 32.02 42.18
C PRO A 542 -21.13 32.22 43.68
N THR A 543 -20.14 33.03 44.01
CA THR A 543 -19.73 33.37 45.38
C THR A 543 -19.62 34.88 45.57
N VAL A 544 -20.16 35.41 46.67
CA VAL A 544 -19.95 36.82 47.02
C VAL A 544 -18.55 36.96 47.62
N LEU A 545 -17.76 37.92 47.14
CA LEU A 545 -16.41 38.14 47.62
C LEU A 545 -16.44 38.65 49.06
N PRO A 546 -15.81 37.94 50.03
CA PRO A 546 -15.85 38.32 51.44
C PRO A 546 -15.33 39.74 51.71
N GLY A 547 -14.37 40.20 50.90
CA GLY A 547 -13.83 41.56 51.00
C GLY A 547 -14.87 42.66 50.75
N SER A 548 -15.96 42.35 50.06
CA SER A 548 -17.07 43.29 49.81
C SER A 548 -18.18 43.24 50.86
N LEU A 549 -18.15 42.32 51.83
CA LEU A 549 -19.15 42.20 52.91
C LEU A 549 -18.76 42.96 54.20
N GLN A 550 -17.93 43.99 54.08
CA GLN A 550 -17.51 44.80 55.22
C GLN A 550 -18.64 45.74 55.69
N ASP A 551 -18.68 46.02 56.99
CA ASP A 551 -19.66 46.92 57.58
C ASP A 551 -19.61 48.30 56.92
N VAL A 552 -20.79 48.84 56.58
CA VAL A 552 -20.94 50.15 55.94
C VAL A 552 -21.57 51.10 56.94
N SER A 553 -21.09 52.33 57.06
CA SER A 553 -21.67 53.32 57.98
C SER A 553 -22.37 54.45 57.22
N VAL A 554 -23.58 54.79 57.65
CA VAL A 554 -24.43 55.82 57.03
C VAL A 554 -24.95 56.73 58.13
N ALA A 555 -24.76 58.05 58.00
CA ALA A 555 -25.31 58.99 58.98
C ALA A 555 -26.82 59.16 58.78
N GLU A 556 -27.58 59.28 59.87
CA GLU A 556 -28.98 59.68 59.80
C GLU A 556 -29.11 61.10 59.22
N ASN A 557 -30.22 61.37 58.53
CA ASN A 557 -30.47 62.65 57.86
C ASN A 557 -29.36 63.14 56.88
N GLY A 558 -28.40 62.28 56.52
CA GLY A 558 -27.31 62.56 55.59
C GLY A 558 -27.78 62.75 54.14
N THR A 559 -26.95 63.38 53.30
CA THR A 559 -27.32 63.76 51.92
C THR A 559 -27.94 62.61 51.13
N GLN A 560 -29.22 62.80 50.76
CA GLN A 560 -29.96 61.96 49.84
C GLN A 560 -29.21 61.80 48.50
N GLN A 561 -29.19 60.57 47.99
CA GLN A 561 -28.62 60.11 46.72
C GLN A 561 -27.12 59.79 46.74
N GLY A 562 -26.80 58.54 47.06
CA GLY A 562 -25.46 58.00 46.88
C GLY A 562 -25.41 56.48 46.95
N LEU A 563 -24.60 55.90 46.06
CA LEU A 563 -24.01 54.58 46.23
C LEU A 563 -23.23 54.57 47.54
N ILE A 564 -23.65 53.76 48.51
CA ILE A 564 -22.94 53.64 49.80
C ILE A 564 -21.92 52.51 49.78
N HIS A 565 -22.17 51.49 48.95
CA HIS A 565 -21.29 50.33 48.85
C HIS A 565 -21.51 49.58 47.54
N THR A 566 -20.52 48.78 47.13
CA THR A 566 -20.65 47.88 45.97
C THR A 566 -20.17 46.50 46.36
N LEU A 567 -21.08 45.54 46.23
CA LEU A 567 -20.82 44.12 46.42
C LEU A 567 -20.22 43.55 45.13
N ASN A 568 -19.23 42.68 45.29
CA ASN A 568 -18.60 41.98 44.18
C ASN A 568 -18.81 40.48 44.36
N ALA A 569 -19.02 39.78 43.25
CA ALA A 569 -19.15 38.33 43.22
C ALA A 569 -18.21 37.74 42.17
N PHE A 570 -17.90 36.46 42.35
CA PHE A 570 -17.04 35.68 41.49
C PHE A 570 -17.68 34.33 41.23
N ASP A 571 -17.59 33.88 40.00
CA ASP A 571 -18.07 32.60 39.52
C ASP A 571 -16.95 32.05 38.63
N PRO A 572 -16.48 30.82 38.87
CA PRO A 572 -15.30 30.29 38.20
C PRO A 572 -15.55 29.95 36.72
N ASP A 573 -16.81 29.72 36.34
CA ASP A 573 -17.21 29.34 35.00
C ASP A 573 -16.90 30.44 33.96
N THR A 574 -16.50 30.03 32.76
CA THR A 574 -16.15 30.97 31.68
C THR A 574 -17.36 31.72 31.15
N ASN A 575 -18.55 31.12 31.21
CA ASN A 575 -19.80 31.68 30.69
C ASN A 575 -20.83 31.93 31.81
N HIS A 576 -20.56 32.90 32.68
CA HIS A 576 -21.44 33.31 33.78
C HIS A 576 -22.07 34.71 33.56
N SER A 577 -23.20 34.98 34.21
CA SER A 577 -23.83 36.31 34.29
C SER A 577 -24.46 36.54 35.67
N LEU A 578 -23.77 37.31 36.51
CA LEU A 578 -24.09 37.47 37.93
C LEU A 578 -25.08 38.59 38.22
N LEU A 579 -26.11 38.28 39.01
CA LEU A 579 -27.15 39.20 39.45
C LEU A 579 -27.34 39.13 40.97
N PHE A 580 -27.26 40.26 41.66
CA PHE A 580 -27.52 40.34 43.09
C PHE A 580 -29.02 40.41 43.38
N GLU A 581 -29.46 39.61 44.36
CA GLU A 581 -30.85 39.53 44.82
C GLU A 581 -30.92 39.82 46.32
N GLU A 582 -31.82 40.72 46.70
CA GLU A 582 -32.16 40.99 48.10
C GLU A 582 -33.16 39.95 48.61
N LEU A 583 -32.87 39.33 49.75
CA LEU A 583 -33.72 38.31 50.36
C LEU A 583 -34.51 38.82 51.56
N ALA A 584 -33.87 39.63 52.41
CA ALA A 584 -34.50 40.17 53.61
C ALA A 584 -33.74 41.39 54.14
N VAL A 585 -34.47 42.25 54.85
CA VAL A 585 -33.92 43.38 55.62
C VAL A 585 -34.37 43.24 57.07
N ALA A 586 -33.46 43.44 58.02
CA ALA A 586 -33.77 43.39 59.45
C ALA A 586 -33.19 44.61 60.19
N CYS A 587 -34.02 45.24 61.02
CA CYS A 587 -33.72 46.50 61.71
C CYS A 587 -33.50 46.27 63.21
N PHE A 588 -32.52 46.96 63.78
CA PHE A 588 -32.15 46.84 65.19
C PHE A 588 -31.93 48.20 65.84
N LYS A 589 -32.28 48.32 67.11
CA LYS A 589 -31.84 49.38 68.04
C LYS A 589 -31.15 48.69 69.22
N GLY A 590 -29.83 48.82 69.29
CA GLY A 590 -28.98 48.03 70.17
C GLY A 590 -29.11 46.52 69.90
N ASP A 591 -29.58 45.79 70.91
CA ASP A 591 -29.78 44.33 70.85
C ASP A 591 -31.24 43.93 70.54
N SER A 592 -32.15 44.90 70.44
CA SER A 592 -33.57 44.66 70.18
C SER A 592 -33.91 44.88 68.71
N SER A 593 -34.87 44.11 68.19
CA SER A 593 -35.42 44.37 66.86
C SER A 593 -36.23 45.67 66.87
N ALA A 594 -35.99 46.52 65.89
CA ALA A 594 -36.74 47.76 65.67
C ALA A 594 -38.00 47.54 64.79
N GLY A 595 -38.35 46.29 64.48
CA GLY A 595 -39.43 45.94 63.56
C GLY A 595 -39.05 46.20 62.10
N ASP A 596 -40.02 46.63 61.29
CA ASP A 596 -39.86 46.82 59.84
C ASP A 596 -39.53 48.28 59.47
N VAL A 597 -39.10 49.11 60.40
CA VAL A 597 -38.89 50.57 60.19
C VAL A 597 -37.89 50.91 59.08
N CYS A 598 -36.91 50.05 58.83
CA CYS A 598 -35.83 50.26 57.86
C CYS A 598 -36.00 49.52 56.53
N TRP A 599 -37.19 48.93 56.29
CA TRP A 599 -37.46 48.06 55.14
C TRP A 599 -37.18 48.69 53.77
N ASP A 600 -37.28 50.01 53.64
CA ASP A 600 -37.07 50.76 52.40
C ASP A 600 -35.89 51.75 52.47
N TRP A 601 -35.08 51.70 53.54
CA TRP A 601 -33.97 52.62 53.74
C TRP A 601 -32.86 52.42 52.71
N PHE A 602 -32.62 51.18 52.32
CA PHE A 602 -31.58 50.81 51.37
C PHE A 602 -32.16 49.99 50.21
N LEU A 603 -31.57 50.13 49.04
CA LEU A 603 -31.91 49.36 47.85
C LEU A 603 -30.67 48.62 47.34
N LEU A 604 -30.77 47.31 47.18
CA LEU A 604 -29.77 46.51 46.46
C LEU A 604 -30.11 46.46 44.96
N ALA A 605 -29.26 47.04 44.13
CA ALA A 605 -29.38 46.94 42.69
C ALA A 605 -28.80 45.60 42.17
N PRO A 606 -29.30 45.08 41.03
CA PRO A 606 -28.84 43.83 40.42
C PRO A 606 -27.33 43.71 40.17
N ASN A 607 -26.64 44.84 40.03
CA ASN A 607 -25.19 44.90 39.81
C ASN A 607 -24.36 44.92 41.10
N GLY A 608 -24.98 44.71 42.27
CA GLY A 608 -24.32 44.74 43.58
C GLY A 608 -24.20 46.13 44.20
N SER A 609 -24.73 47.18 43.56
CA SER A 609 -24.74 48.53 44.14
C SER A 609 -25.76 48.64 45.26
N VAL A 610 -25.32 49.02 46.47
CA VAL A 610 -26.20 49.31 47.61
C VAL A 610 -26.38 50.83 47.69
N LEU A 611 -27.62 51.28 47.64
CA LEU A 611 -28.00 52.69 47.53
C LEU A 611 -28.85 53.09 48.72
N VAL A 612 -28.72 54.34 49.18
CA VAL A 612 -29.72 54.95 50.07
C VAL A 612 -30.99 55.21 49.27
N ASN A 613 -32.13 54.72 49.77
CA ASN A 613 -33.44 54.81 49.12
C ASN A 613 -34.47 55.63 49.92
N SER A 614 -34.29 55.79 51.23
CA SER A 614 -35.17 56.62 52.07
C SER A 614 -34.45 57.82 52.67
N SER A 615 -35.20 58.89 52.86
CA SER A 615 -34.80 60.06 53.64
C SER A 615 -35.06 59.92 55.13
N ASP A 616 -35.84 58.91 55.51
CA ASP A 616 -36.40 58.77 56.84
C ASP A 616 -35.51 57.88 57.72
N ILE A 617 -34.21 57.81 57.39
CA ILE A 617 -33.20 57.12 58.18
C ILE A 617 -33.02 57.90 59.47
N ASP A 618 -33.33 57.24 60.59
CA ASP A 618 -33.43 57.80 61.93
C ASP A 618 -32.74 56.83 62.90
N TYR A 619 -31.66 57.31 63.53
CA TYR A 619 -30.85 56.56 64.47
C TYR A 619 -31.65 56.23 65.72
N GLU A 620 -32.44 57.16 66.26
CA GLU A 620 -33.24 57.00 67.50
C GLU A 620 -34.14 55.75 67.39
N VAL A 621 -34.65 55.47 66.20
CA VAL A 621 -35.51 54.32 65.93
C VAL A 621 -34.73 53.06 65.54
N CYS A 622 -33.67 53.16 64.73
CA CYS A 622 -32.86 52.00 64.31
C CYS A 622 -31.39 52.38 64.06
N ASP A 623 -30.49 51.78 64.85
CA ASP A 623 -29.04 52.03 64.76
C ASP A 623 -28.28 51.04 63.86
N ARG A 624 -28.91 49.91 63.48
CA ARG A 624 -28.27 48.88 62.67
C ARG A 624 -29.24 48.15 61.76
N VAL A 625 -28.90 48.10 60.47
CA VAL A 625 -29.63 47.37 59.43
C VAL A 625 -28.80 46.17 58.96
N LEU A 626 -29.44 45.00 58.85
CA LEU A 626 -28.87 43.79 58.25
C LEU A 626 -29.58 43.52 56.93
N LEU A 627 -28.84 43.59 55.83
CA LEU A 627 -29.32 43.31 54.48
C LEU A 627 -28.86 41.90 54.08
N THR A 628 -29.78 40.94 54.07
CA THR A 628 -29.52 39.56 53.62
C THR A 628 -29.72 39.45 52.12
N LEU A 629 -28.73 38.90 51.42
CA LEU A 629 -28.64 38.89 49.96
C LEU A 629 -28.01 37.60 49.43
N ARG A 630 -28.13 37.37 48.14
CA ARG A 630 -27.41 36.32 47.40
C ARG A 630 -27.14 36.77 45.96
N VAL A 631 -26.40 35.96 45.22
CA VAL A 631 -26.11 36.17 43.79
C VAL A 631 -26.66 35.00 42.99
N GLU A 632 -27.32 35.29 41.88
CA GLU A 632 -27.75 34.32 40.87
C GLU A 632 -26.82 34.40 39.67
N ASP A 633 -26.38 33.26 39.16
CA ASP A 633 -25.87 33.13 37.81
C ASP A 633 -27.02 32.76 36.85
N LEU A 634 -27.19 33.55 35.79
CA LEU A 634 -28.29 33.38 34.83
C LEU A 634 -28.01 32.31 33.77
N TYR A 635 -26.77 31.85 33.64
CA TYR A 635 -26.34 30.92 32.58
C TYR A 635 -26.06 29.49 33.06
N THR A 636 -26.21 29.22 34.35
CA THR A 636 -26.06 27.89 34.95
C THR A 636 -26.72 26.79 34.13
N GLU A 637 -25.91 25.89 33.61
CA GLU A 637 -26.36 24.73 32.83
C GLU A 637 -26.63 23.54 33.75
N LYS A 638 -25.79 23.37 34.77
CA LYS A 638 -25.85 22.28 35.75
C LYS A 638 -25.51 22.82 37.15
N GLY A 639 -25.84 22.11 38.21
CA GLY A 639 -25.52 22.59 39.57
C GLY A 639 -26.50 23.63 40.13
N ASN A 640 -26.03 24.45 41.08
CA ASN A 640 -26.86 25.42 41.80
C ASN A 640 -26.57 26.83 41.31
N ARG A 641 -27.57 27.46 40.68
CA ARG A 641 -27.44 28.82 40.14
C ARG A 641 -27.26 29.94 41.19
N TYR A 642 -27.44 29.65 42.48
CA TYR A 642 -27.43 30.65 43.54
C TYR A 642 -26.22 30.49 44.47
N SER A 643 -25.63 31.62 44.87
CA SER A 643 -24.68 31.71 45.96
C SER A 643 -25.31 31.36 47.31
N GLN A 644 -24.47 31.17 48.33
CA GLN A 644 -24.95 31.16 49.72
C GLN A 644 -25.57 32.52 50.09
N ASN A 645 -26.48 32.49 51.06
CA ASN A 645 -27.09 33.70 51.61
C ASN A 645 -26.08 34.42 52.50
N GLU A 646 -25.75 35.65 52.14
CA GLU A 646 -24.81 36.51 52.86
C GLU A 646 -25.55 37.68 53.53
N THR A 647 -24.90 38.37 54.46
CA THR A 647 -25.51 39.52 55.15
C THR A 647 -24.53 40.69 55.19
N LEU A 648 -24.94 41.81 54.61
CA LEU A 648 -24.26 43.10 54.73
C LEU A 648 -24.81 43.85 55.94
N ARG A 649 -23.92 44.32 56.82
CA ARG A 649 -24.31 45.12 57.98
C ARG A 649 -24.11 46.60 57.68
N ILE A 650 -25.16 47.38 57.87
CA ILE A 650 -25.17 48.83 57.72
C ILE A 650 -25.39 49.45 59.11
N ILE A 651 -24.47 50.30 59.53
CA ILE A 651 -24.45 50.97 60.83
C ILE A 651 -24.95 52.41 60.64
N ILE A 652 -26.02 52.78 61.34
CA ILE A 652 -26.53 54.15 61.33
C ILE A 652 -25.75 54.97 62.36
N ILE A 653 -25.25 56.12 61.93
CA ILE A 653 -24.51 57.06 62.78
C ILE A 653 -25.47 58.16 63.25
N ASP A 654 -25.50 58.37 64.56
CA ASP A 654 -26.25 59.42 65.26
C ASP A 654 -25.79 60.84 64.84
N VAL A 655 -26.74 61.76 64.69
CA VAL A 655 -26.53 63.19 64.38
C VAL A 655 -27.36 64.03 65.37
N ASN A 656 -26.71 64.98 66.05
CA ASN A 656 -27.36 65.89 67.02
C ASN A 656 -28.49 66.73 66.39
N ASP A 657 -29.73 66.24 66.41
CA ASP A 657 -30.92 66.87 65.84
C ASP A 657 -32.11 66.93 66.81
N ASN A 658 -31.98 66.36 68.00
CA ASN A 658 -32.94 66.50 69.09
C ASN A 658 -32.50 67.59 70.07
N ALA A 659 -33.49 68.24 70.71
CA ALA A 659 -33.25 69.33 71.64
C ALA A 659 -33.58 68.92 73.09
N PRO A 660 -32.89 69.49 74.11
CA PRO A 660 -33.17 69.17 75.50
C PRO A 660 -34.62 69.52 75.89
N VAL A 661 -35.30 68.64 76.62
CA VAL A 661 -36.69 68.81 77.06
C VAL A 661 -36.78 68.80 78.59
N PHE A 662 -37.42 69.80 79.19
CA PHE A 662 -37.68 69.84 80.64
C PHE A 662 -38.84 68.92 81.07
N GLU A 663 -38.67 68.24 82.20
CA GLU A 663 -39.76 67.56 82.90
C GLU A 663 -40.69 68.58 83.60
N ALA A 664 -41.96 68.24 83.78
CA ALA A 664 -42.96 69.13 84.36
C ALA A 664 -42.70 69.42 85.86
N ILE A 665 -42.65 70.71 86.23
CA ILE A 665 -42.43 71.16 87.62
C ILE A 665 -43.78 71.21 88.37
N SER A 666 -43.93 70.41 89.42
CA SER A 666 -45.16 70.33 90.24
C SER A 666 -45.00 70.86 91.67
N GLU A 667 -43.78 71.21 92.08
CA GLU A 667 -43.45 71.68 93.42
C GLU A 667 -43.51 73.22 93.55
N THR A 668 -43.86 73.71 94.73
CA THR A 668 -43.81 75.14 95.08
C THR A 668 -42.67 75.39 96.05
N PHE A 669 -41.88 76.42 95.78
CA PHE A 669 -40.65 76.68 96.53
C PHE A 669 -40.82 77.94 97.38
N VAL A 670 -40.45 77.87 98.66
CA VAL A 670 -40.55 78.98 99.62
C VAL A 670 -39.20 79.19 100.27
N VAL A 671 -38.74 80.44 100.31
CA VAL A 671 -37.48 80.86 100.92
C VAL A 671 -37.71 81.98 101.94
N VAL A 672 -37.21 81.80 103.16
CA VAL A 672 -37.29 82.82 104.22
C VAL A 672 -35.94 83.53 104.30
N PRO A 673 -35.81 84.81 103.89
CA PRO A 673 -34.53 85.49 103.72
C PRO A 673 -33.60 85.41 104.94
N GLU A 674 -34.13 85.66 106.13
CA GLU A 674 -33.37 85.74 107.40
C GLU A 674 -32.67 84.41 107.78
N ILE A 675 -33.20 83.26 107.33
CA ILE A 675 -32.69 81.93 107.70
C ILE A 675 -32.17 81.13 106.49
N SER A 676 -31.96 81.80 105.36
CA SER A 676 -31.52 81.18 104.12
C SER A 676 -30.09 81.60 103.79
N PRO A 677 -29.07 80.90 104.35
CA PRO A 677 -27.68 81.23 104.08
C PRO A 677 -27.33 80.97 102.61
N VAL A 678 -26.26 81.62 102.15
CA VAL A 678 -25.62 81.30 100.86
C VAL A 678 -25.31 79.80 100.80
N GLU A 679 -25.48 79.20 99.61
CA GLU A 679 -25.42 77.77 99.28
C GLU A 679 -26.63 76.91 99.70
N LEU A 680 -27.65 77.47 100.36
CA LEU A 680 -28.87 76.71 100.64
C LEU A 680 -29.59 76.37 99.34
N GLN A 681 -29.88 75.09 99.10
CA GLN A 681 -30.70 74.64 97.98
C GLN A 681 -32.17 74.99 98.23
N VAL A 682 -32.78 75.67 97.27
CA VAL A 682 -34.13 76.23 97.38
C VAL A 682 -35.11 75.69 96.33
N ALA A 683 -34.62 75.19 95.20
CA ALA A 683 -35.46 74.61 94.14
C ALA A 683 -34.67 73.61 93.26
N THR A 684 -35.37 72.83 92.43
CA THR A 684 -34.76 71.93 91.44
C THR A 684 -35.53 71.92 90.11
N VAL A 685 -34.82 71.63 89.01
CA VAL A 685 -35.37 71.34 87.67
C VAL A 685 -34.78 70.04 87.11
N LYS A 686 -35.43 69.41 86.13
CA LYS A 686 -34.94 68.21 85.46
C LYS A 686 -35.20 68.26 83.95
N ALA A 687 -34.28 67.74 83.12
CA ALA A 687 -34.37 67.70 81.65
C ALA A 687 -33.72 66.44 81.03
N THR A 688 -34.14 66.07 79.81
CA THR A 688 -33.68 64.89 79.02
C THR A 688 -33.41 65.27 77.56
N ASP A 689 -32.53 64.53 76.88
CA ASP A 689 -32.22 64.66 75.45
C ASP A 689 -32.17 63.26 74.81
N ALA A 690 -32.57 63.13 73.54
CA ALA A 690 -32.71 61.85 72.86
C ALA A 690 -31.43 61.41 72.12
N ASP A 691 -30.58 62.37 71.74
CA ASP A 691 -29.32 62.13 71.06
C ASP A 691 -28.33 61.42 72.00
N THR A 692 -27.35 60.71 71.45
CA THR A 692 -26.30 60.09 72.25
C THR A 692 -25.03 60.94 72.33
N GLY A 693 -24.06 60.54 73.14
CA GLY A 693 -22.78 61.23 73.22
C GLY A 693 -22.86 62.66 73.76
N LEU A 694 -22.25 63.61 73.02
CA LEU A 694 -22.20 65.02 73.41
C LEU A 694 -23.54 65.72 73.13
N GLY A 695 -24.28 65.31 72.10
CA GLY A 695 -25.65 65.74 71.84
C GLY A 695 -26.61 65.43 72.99
N GLY A 696 -26.52 64.23 73.56
CA GLY A 696 -27.33 63.86 74.73
C GLY A 696 -26.99 64.54 76.06
N THR A 697 -25.89 65.29 76.15
CA THR A 697 -25.33 65.77 77.43
C THR A 697 -25.83 67.18 77.79
N ILE A 698 -26.64 67.29 78.85
CA ILE A 698 -27.28 68.56 79.23
C ILE A 698 -26.49 69.34 80.30
N THR A 699 -26.44 70.66 80.16
CA THR A 699 -25.96 71.61 81.19
C THR A 699 -26.98 72.71 81.52
N PHE A 700 -27.16 73.03 82.80
CA PHE A 700 -28.09 74.08 83.27
C PHE A 700 -27.40 75.41 83.57
N SER A 701 -28.09 76.52 83.31
CA SER A 701 -27.69 77.86 83.73
C SER A 701 -28.90 78.73 84.12
N ILE A 702 -28.70 79.71 85.01
CA ILE A 702 -29.75 80.69 85.34
C ILE A 702 -29.65 81.86 84.36
N VAL A 703 -30.73 82.10 83.63
CA VAL A 703 -30.84 83.17 82.63
C VAL A 703 -31.22 84.48 83.29
N SER A 704 -32.19 84.45 84.22
CA SER A 704 -32.65 85.66 84.91
C SER A 704 -33.34 85.34 86.24
N VAL A 705 -33.26 86.29 87.19
CA VAL A 705 -34.01 86.27 88.45
C VAL A 705 -34.73 87.60 88.60
N VAL A 706 -36.05 87.56 88.78
CA VAL A 706 -36.89 88.75 88.94
C VAL A 706 -37.78 88.59 90.16
N LEU A 707 -37.64 89.47 91.16
CA LEU A 707 -38.60 89.57 92.25
C LEU A 707 -39.86 90.27 91.73
N VAL A 708 -41.01 89.67 91.97
CA VAL A 708 -42.32 90.29 91.79
C VAL A 708 -42.87 90.56 93.19
N GLU A 709 -42.92 91.83 93.58
CA GLU A 709 -43.42 92.27 94.88
C GLU A 709 -44.96 92.17 94.93
N ASP A 710 -45.53 92.02 96.13
CA ASP A 710 -47.00 91.97 96.35
C ASP A 710 -47.72 93.23 95.83
N SER A 711 -47.02 94.36 95.71
CA SER A 711 -47.49 95.63 95.15
C SER A 711 -47.69 95.57 93.62
N GLY A 712 -47.24 94.50 92.96
CA GLY A 712 -47.22 94.32 91.51
C GLY A 712 -45.98 94.88 90.82
N GLY A 713 -45.05 95.50 91.55
CA GLY A 713 -43.75 95.93 91.01
C GLY A 713 -42.80 94.75 90.77
N SER A 714 -41.96 94.83 89.73
CA SER A 714 -40.93 93.82 89.47
C SER A 714 -39.52 94.42 89.46
N ARG A 715 -38.58 93.68 90.05
CA ARG A 715 -37.18 94.10 90.19
C ARG A 715 -36.24 92.95 89.84
N PRO A 716 -35.33 93.11 88.87
CA PRO A 716 -34.35 92.08 88.54
C PRO A 716 -33.25 92.02 89.60
N PHE A 717 -32.70 90.82 89.76
CA PHE A 717 -31.55 90.55 90.62
C PHE A 717 -30.49 89.76 89.84
N GLU A 718 -29.23 90.14 90.06
CA GLU A 718 -28.09 89.40 89.55
C GLU A 718 -27.47 88.58 90.67
N ASN A 719 -27.03 87.36 90.35
CA ASN A 719 -26.33 86.45 91.26
C ASN A 719 -27.05 86.17 92.59
N LEU A 720 -28.38 86.27 92.60
CA LEU A 720 -29.18 85.95 93.78
C LEU A 720 -29.35 84.45 93.98
N PHE A 721 -29.48 83.72 92.86
CA PHE A 721 -29.50 82.26 92.82
C PHE A 721 -28.43 81.74 91.85
N GLY A 722 -27.90 80.55 92.14
CA GLY A 722 -27.00 79.77 91.27
C GLY A 722 -27.61 78.40 90.97
N VAL A 723 -27.19 77.73 89.89
CA VAL A 723 -27.62 76.36 89.54
C VAL A 723 -26.43 75.44 89.35
N SER A 724 -26.51 74.22 89.89
CA SER A 724 -25.54 73.15 89.68
C SER A 724 -26.18 72.00 88.91
N THR A 725 -25.51 71.49 87.88
CA THR A 725 -25.97 70.35 87.08
C THR A 725 -25.46 69.02 87.64
N THR A 726 -26.33 68.05 87.82
CA THR A 726 -25.97 66.68 88.24
C THR A 726 -26.73 65.64 87.40
N PRO A 727 -26.07 64.58 86.89
CA PRO A 727 -26.74 63.53 86.14
C PRO A 727 -27.64 62.67 87.03
N ASP A 728 -28.80 62.26 86.50
CA ASP A 728 -29.80 61.39 87.14
C ASP A 728 -30.43 60.44 86.13
N LYS A 729 -29.95 59.18 86.08
CA LYS A 729 -30.52 58.03 85.33
C LYS A 729 -31.32 58.40 84.06
N GLY A 730 -30.61 58.77 82.99
CA GLY A 730 -31.23 59.12 81.70
C GLY A 730 -31.73 60.56 81.59
N ALA A 731 -31.46 61.38 82.61
CA ALA A 731 -31.80 62.79 82.68
C ALA A 731 -30.72 63.58 83.42
N TYR A 732 -30.88 64.90 83.48
CA TYR A 732 -30.03 65.81 84.24
C TYR A 732 -30.87 66.67 85.17
N ILE A 733 -30.38 66.87 86.40
CA ILE A 733 -31.02 67.70 87.44
C ILE A 733 -30.24 69.02 87.61
N GLY A 734 -30.95 70.15 87.63
CA GLY A 734 -30.43 71.47 87.97
C GLY A 734 -30.87 71.88 89.37
N SER A 735 -29.95 71.85 90.34
CA SER A 735 -30.23 72.24 91.73
C SER A 735 -29.97 73.74 91.94
N ILE A 736 -31.01 74.50 92.28
CA ILE A 736 -30.97 75.95 92.47
C ILE A 736 -30.63 76.26 93.94
N ARG A 737 -29.62 77.10 94.14
CA ARG A 737 -29.09 77.48 95.46
C ARG A 737 -29.07 79.00 95.63
N VAL A 738 -29.16 79.47 96.87
CA VAL A 738 -28.96 80.89 97.21
C VAL A 738 -27.51 81.26 96.96
N ALA A 739 -27.25 82.26 96.13
CA ALA A 739 -25.89 82.67 95.73
C ALA A 739 -25.42 83.97 96.43
N SER A 740 -26.34 84.80 96.91
CA SER A 740 -26.03 85.98 97.73
C SER A 740 -27.05 86.15 98.86
N ASN A 741 -26.69 86.92 99.90
CA ASN A 741 -27.62 87.22 100.99
C ASN A 741 -28.94 87.80 100.47
N LEU A 742 -30.05 87.24 100.95
CA LEU A 742 -31.40 87.72 100.63
C LEU A 742 -31.75 88.89 101.56
N ASP A 743 -32.41 89.92 101.02
CA ASP A 743 -32.85 91.08 101.80
C ASP A 743 -34.09 90.71 102.64
N GLU A 744 -33.99 90.87 103.96
CA GLU A 744 -35.01 90.50 104.94
C GLU A 744 -36.28 91.37 104.89
N SER A 745 -36.21 92.52 104.21
CA SER A 745 -37.32 93.48 104.07
C SER A 745 -38.17 93.30 102.82
N LEU A 746 -37.84 92.34 101.95
CA LEU A 746 -38.50 92.15 100.66
C LEU A 746 -39.52 91.01 100.71
N LYS A 747 -40.78 91.33 100.38
CA LYS A 747 -41.88 90.37 100.22
C LYS A 747 -42.25 90.18 98.75
N GLY A 748 -42.47 88.93 98.33
CA GLY A 748 -42.98 88.64 97.00
C GLY A 748 -42.56 87.27 96.45
N GLN A 749 -42.43 87.19 95.13
CA GLN A 749 -42.10 85.96 94.40
C GLN A 749 -40.92 86.18 93.45
N TYR A 750 -39.82 85.48 93.67
CA TYR A 750 -38.72 85.39 92.72
C TYR A 750 -39.09 84.46 91.57
N LYS A 751 -39.20 84.99 90.36
CA LYS A 751 -39.26 84.23 89.11
C LYS A 751 -37.85 83.97 88.62
N VAL A 752 -37.42 82.71 88.62
CA VAL A 752 -36.10 82.24 88.21
C VAL A 752 -36.20 81.52 86.87
N THR A 753 -35.60 82.08 85.81
CA THR A 753 -35.56 81.43 84.50
C THR A 753 -34.30 80.58 84.39
N VAL A 754 -34.45 79.28 84.08
CA VAL A 754 -33.37 78.31 83.93
C VAL A 754 -33.32 77.81 82.49
N GLU A 755 -32.13 77.77 81.91
CA GLU A 755 -31.84 77.22 80.59
C GLU A 755 -31.15 75.86 80.71
N ALA A 756 -31.56 74.90 79.88
CA ALA A 756 -30.86 73.66 79.58
C ALA A 756 -30.30 73.74 78.16
N LYS A 757 -29.06 73.28 77.96
CA LYS A 757 -28.43 73.18 76.64
C LYS A 757 -27.67 71.85 76.50
N ASP A 758 -27.62 71.32 75.29
CA ASP A 758 -26.79 70.17 74.91
C ASP A 758 -25.29 70.56 74.77
N GLY A 759 -24.46 69.57 74.40
CA GLY A 759 -23.00 69.69 74.34
C GLY A 759 -22.38 69.63 72.94
N GLU A 760 -23.16 69.44 71.88
CA GLU A 760 -22.69 69.21 70.52
C GLU A 760 -23.21 70.28 69.54
N GLU A 761 -22.48 70.60 68.47
CA GLU A 761 -22.97 71.56 67.47
C GLU A 761 -23.84 70.86 66.42
N PRO A 762 -25.00 71.42 66.03
CA PRO A 762 -25.58 72.70 66.49
C PRO A 762 -26.17 72.61 67.90
N VAL A 763 -25.77 73.53 68.80
CA VAL A 763 -26.20 73.48 70.20
C VAL A 763 -27.68 73.82 70.34
N HIS A 764 -28.50 72.87 70.79
CA HIS A 764 -29.90 73.03 71.10
C HIS A 764 -30.14 73.50 72.54
N ARG A 765 -31.23 74.26 72.75
CA ARG A 765 -31.54 74.91 74.05
C ARG A 765 -33.03 74.86 74.37
N ALA A 766 -33.34 74.72 75.66
CA ALA A 766 -34.68 74.91 76.21
C ALA A 766 -34.64 75.76 77.48
N GLN A 767 -35.75 76.42 77.82
CA GLN A 767 -35.87 77.25 79.02
C GLN A 767 -37.14 76.93 79.80
N THR A 768 -37.08 77.09 81.14
CA THR A 768 -38.23 76.98 82.04
C THR A 768 -38.18 78.06 83.12
N VAL A 769 -39.32 78.37 83.75
CA VAL A 769 -39.42 79.42 84.79
C VAL A 769 -39.93 78.83 86.10
N LEU A 770 -39.14 78.99 87.17
CA LEU A 770 -39.48 78.60 88.53
C LEU A 770 -39.96 79.78 89.36
N SER A 771 -40.80 79.48 90.34
CA SER A 771 -41.37 80.45 91.27
C SER A 771 -40.93 80.13 92.69
N ILE A 772 -40.10 81.01 93.27
CA ILE A 772 -39.62 80.90 94.64
C ILE A 772 -40.24 82.05 95.45
N PHE A 773 -41.15 81.72 96.35
CA PHE A 773 -41.86 82.70 97.18
C PHE A 773 -41.03 83.11 98.39
N THR A 774 -41.13 84.38 98.80
CA THR A 774 -40.38 84.92 99.94
C THR A 774 -41.26 85.65 100.94
N VAL A 775 -40.83 85.68 102.19
CA VAL A 775 -41.59 86.22 103.32
C VAL A 775 -40.80 87.31 104.02
N ASP A 776 -41.48 88.42 104.31
CA ASP A 776 -40.94 89.60 104.97
C ASP A 776 -40.87 89.46 106.50
N GLN A 777 -39.88 90.14 107.09
CA GLN A 777 -39.59 90.10 108.52
C GLN A 777 -40.74 90.58 109.41
N SER A 778 -41.69 91.40 108.92
CA SER A 778 -42.83 91.86 109.72
C SER A 778 -43.75 90.73 110.18
N TYR A 779 -43.68 89.56 109.54
CA TYR A 779 -44.45 88.37 109.91
C TYR A 779 -43.78 87.51 110.99
N ARG A 780 -42.70 88.00 111.61
CA ARG A 780 -42.03 87.30 112.71
C ARG A 780 -42.88 87.33 113.96
N ILE A 781 -43.18 86.16 114.51
CA ILE A 781 -44.02 86.03 115.71
C ILE A 781 -43.17 85.53 116.89
N ARG A 782 -43.40 86.12 118.07
CA ARG A 782 -42.77 85.73 119.34
C ARG A 782 -43.75 84.92 120.20
N LEU A 783 -43.39 83.68 120.46
CA LEU A 783 -44.09 82.76 121.34
C LEU A 783 -43.35 82.71 122.68
N GLN A 784 -43.97 83.18 123.77
CA GLN A 784 -43.38 83.20 125.10
C GLN A 784 -43.81 81.98 125.91
N PHE A 785 -42.85 81.33 126.56
CA PHE A 785 -43.03 80.11 127.34
C PHE A 785 -42.65 80.32 128.82
N LEU A 786 -43.36 79.63 129.72
CA LEU A 786 -43.08 79.58 131.16
C LEU A 786 -41.89 78.65 131.50
N THR A 787 -41.39 77.90 130.52
CA THR A 787 -40.30 76.93 130.61
C THR A 787 -38.95 77.54 130.18
N THR A 788 -37.82 76.90 130.55
CA THR A 788 -36.48 77.44 130.21
C THR A 788 -36.15 77.24 128.72
N VAL A 789 -35.13 77.96 128.24
CA VAL A 789 -34.67 77.87 126.84
C VAL A 789 -34.32 76.44 126.43
N GLU A 790 -33.65 75.65 127.29
CA GLU A 790 -33.29 74.27 126.96
C GLU A 790 -34.54 73.38 126.78
N GLU A 791 -35.58 73.62 127.56
CA GLU A 791 -36.81 72.84 127.52
C GLU A 791 -37.63 73.16 126.26
N VAL A 792 -37.66 74.42 125.82
CA VAL A 792 -38.28 74.82 124.54
C VAL A 792 -37.47 74.30 123.34
N GLN A 793 -36.13 74.34 123.40
CA GLN A 793 -35.27 73.81 122.34
C GLN A 793 -35.41 72.29 122.18
N SER A 794 -35.39 71.54 123.29
CA SER A 794 -35.56 70.08 123.27
C SER A 794 -36.95 69.65 122.76
N ASN A 795 -37.97 70.49 122.95
CA ASN A 795 -39.31 70.28 122.41
C ASN A 795 -39.58 71.00 121.08
N SER A 796 -38.57 71.63 120.44
CA SER A 796 -38.77 72.49 119.28
C SER A 796 -39.51 71.81 118.13
N GLU A 797 -39.21 70.55 117.82
CA GLU A 797 -39.90 69.81 116.76
C GLU A 797 -41.34 69.44 117.14
N ASN A 798 -41.61 69.12 118.41
CA ASN A 798 -42.97 68.88 118.90
C ASN A 798 -43.80 70.17 118.87
N ILE A 799 -43.18 71.30 119.24
CA ILE A 799 -43.78 72.63 119.17
C ILE A 799 -44.08 72.99 117.71
N LYS A 800 -43.11 72.84 116.79
CA LYS A 800 -43.32 73.05 115.35
C LYS A 800 -44.42 72.16 114.79
N LEU A 801 -44.46 70.88 115.17
CA LEU A 801 -45.47 69.95 114.69
C LEU A 801 -46.86 70.35 115.19
N ALA A 802 -47.00 70.70 116.47
CA ALA A 802 -48.26 71.18 117.03
C ALA A 802 -48.72 72.46 116.32
N LEU A 803 -47.81 73.42 116.16
CA LEU A 803 -48.04 74.67 115.46
C LEU A 803 -48.42 74.48 113.98
N THR A 804 -47.72 73.60 113.26
CA THR A 804 -48.01 73.24 111.85
C THR A 804 -49.36 72.54 111.74
N THR A 805 -49.70 71.67 112.70
CA THR A 805 -50.96 70.93 112.70
C THR A 805 -52.16 71.87 112.84
N VAL A 806 -52.03 72.87 113.73
CA VAL A 806 -53.06 73.89 113.99
C VAL A 806 -53.17 74.86 112.81
N THR A 807 -52.04 75.38 112.32
CA THR A 807 -52.04 76.47 111.33
C THR A 807 -52.11 76.01 109.89
N LYS A 808 -51.73 74.75 109.61
CA LYS A 808 -51.43 74.21 108.27
C LYS A 808 -50.31 74.96 107.53
N ALA A 809 -49.64 75.90 108.19
CA ALA A 809 -48.50 76.61 107.65
C ALA A 809 -47.21 75.91 108.06
N ALA A 810 -46.19 75.94 107.19
CA ALA A 810 -44.87 75.47 107.54
C ALA A 810 -44.23 76.42 108.55
N VAL A 811 -43.68 75.87 109.64
CA VAL A 811 -43.12 76.64 110.75
C VAL A 811 -41.61 76.73 110.60
N TYR A 812 -41.12 77.93 110.31
CA TYR A 812 -39.70 78.25 110.17
C TYR A 812 -39.22 78.95 111.45
N VAL A 813 -38.53 78.21 112.31
CA VAL A 813 -38.00 78.75 113.58
C VAL A 813 -36.73 79.53 113.32
N VAL A 814 -36.72 80.78 113.80
CA VAL A 814 -35.59 81.72 113.67
C VAL A 814 -34.64 81.58 114.85
N ALA A 815 -35.15 81.71 116.08
CA ALA A 815 -34.34 81.63 117.29
C ALA A 815 -35.18 81.27 118.53
N ILE A 816 -34.53 80.77 119.60
CA ILE A 816 -35.14 80.53 120.91
C ILE A 816 -34.22 81.15 121.99
N ARG A 817 -34.75 82.04 122.85
CA ARG A 817 -33.98 82.91 123.77
C ARG A 817 -34.67 83.08 125.14
N GLY A 818 -33.98 83.56 126.18
CA GLY A 818 -34.53 83.83 127.53
C GLY A 818 -35.16 85.24 127.68
N VAL A 819 -36.06 85.45 128.66
CA VAL A 819 -36.74 86.74 128.92
C VAL A 819 -35.99 87.58 129.98
N GLU A 820 -35.66 88.85 129.72
CA GLU A 820 -35.01 89.78 130.67
C GLU A 820 -36.05 90.64 131.45
N ASP A 821 -35.86 90.75 132.78
CA ASP A 821 -36.79 91.32 133.79
C ASP A 821 -37.11 92.82 133.56
N THR A 822 -38.24 93.10 132.89
CA THR A 822 -38.79 94.46 132.75
C THR A 822 -40.25 94.48 133.21
N ARG A 823 -40.56 95.43 134.11
CA ARG A 823 -41.73 95.48 135.01
C ARG A 823 -43.12 95.70 134.36
N GLU A 824 -43.34 95.26 133.12
CA GLU A 824 -44.60 95.49 132.39
C GLU A 824 -45.27 94.24 131.79
N THR A 825 -44.98 93.04 132.32
CA THR A 825 -45.76 91.85 131.98
C THR A 825 -46.28 91.13 133.22
N HIS A 826 -47.60 91.01 133.31
CA HIS A 826 -48.34 90.37 134.41
C HIS A 826 -48.14 88.84 134.52
N VAL A 827 -47.08 88.27 133.91
CA VAL A 827 -46.81 86.82 133.84
C VAL A 827 -45.30 86.55 133.90
N ASP A 828 -44.86 85.62 134.75
CA ASP A 828 -43.46 85.16 134.91
C ASP A 828 -42.99 84.27 133.72
N ALA A 829 -42.87 84.82 132.52
CA ALA A 829 -42.34 84.08 131.36
C ALA A 829 -40.81 83.88 131.45
N LYS A 830 -40.30 82.71 131.03
CA LYS A 830 -38.87 82.33 131.13
C LYS A 830 -38.13 82.28 129.79
N SER A 831 -38.81 81.99 128.68
CA SER A 831 -38.18 81.92 127.34
C SER A 831 -39.12 82.35 126.20
N VAL A 832 -38.57 82.58 125.01
CA VAL A 832 -39.26 83.04 123.79
C VAL A 832 -38.75 82.26 122.58
N MET A 833 -39.66 81.76 121.73
CA MET A 833 -39.38 81.23 120.38
C MET A 833 -39.86 82.22 119.32
N GLU A 834 -38.99 82.56 118.39
CA GLU A 834 -39.29 83.40 117.22
C GLU A 834 -39.43 82.52 115.98
N ALA A 835 -40.55 82.63 115.26
CA ALA A 835 -40.81 81.81 114.08
C ALA A 835 -41.65 82.55 113.03
N TYR A 836 -41.52 82.10 111.77
CA TYR A 836 -42.42 82.42 110.66
C TYR A 836 -43.34 81.23 110.38
N PHE A 837 -44.54 81.52 109.92
CA PHE A 837 -45.55 80.53 109.59
C PHE A 837 -45.98 80.79 108.15
N VAL A 838 -45.51 79.97 107.22
CA VAL A 838 -45.62 80.26 105.78
C VAL A 838 -46.33 79.13 105.05
N TYR A 839 -47.33 79.48 104.25
CA TYR A 839 -48.01 78.57 103.35
C TYR A 839 -47.20 78.34 102.07
N SER A 840 -47.45 77.24 101.39
CA SER A 840 -46.78 76.87 100.13
C SER A 840 -46.94 77.88 98.99
N ASN A 841 -47.91 78.79 99.10
CA ASN A 841 -48.13 79.89 98.16
C ASN A 841 -47.37 81.19 98.52
N GLY A 842 -46.49 81.15 99.52
CA GLY A 842 -45.70 82.30 99.97
C GLY A 842 -46.39 83.23 100.97
N THR A 843 -47.66 83.03 101.29
CA THR A 843 -48.35 83.85 102.30
C THR A 843 -47.96 83.43 103.70
N ALA A 844 -47.79 84.40 104.60
CA ALA A 844 -47.40 84.15 105.99
C ALA A 844 -48.47 84.64 106.97
N LEU A 845 -48.62 83.95 108.10
CA LEU A 845 -49.57 84.31 109.16
C LEU A 845 -49.02 85.46 110.00
N ASP A 846 -49.89 86.42 110.34
CA ASP A 846 -49.57 87.45 111.33
C ASP A 846 -49.92 87.00 112.76
N VAL A 847 -49.56 87.81 113.77
CA VAL A 847 -49.77 87.45 115.18
C VAL A 847 -51.25 87.28 115.54
N ASN A 848 -52.15 88.08 114.96
CA ASN A 848 -53.59 88.02 115.26
C ASN A 848 -54.20 86.78 114.62
N ASP A 849 -53.81 86.48 113.39
CA ASP A 849 -54.23 85.27 112.68
C ASP A 849 -53.77 84.02 113.43
N LEU A 850 -52.51 84.01 113.89
CA LEU A 850 -51.97 82.89 114.64
C LEU A 850 -52.72 82.67 115.97
N ILE A 851 -52.97 83.74 116.73
CA ILE A 851 -53.74 83.65 117.99
C ILE A 851 -55.14 83.11 117.71
N THR A 852 -55.80 83.61 116.68
CA THR A 852 -57.16 83.18 116.32
C THR A 852 -57.19 81.70 115.95
N LEU A 853 -56.24 81.25 115.13
CA LEU A 853 -56.13 79.84 114.73
C LEU A 853 -55.86 78.94 115.94
N ILE A 854 -54.92 79.30 116.81
CA ILE A 854 -54.61 78.52 118.01
C ILE A 854 -55.79 78.48 118.98
N GLN A 855 -56.48 79.60 119.22
CA GLN A 855 -57.67 79.61 120.10
C GLN A 855 -58.84 78.82 119.52
N SER A 856 -58.96 78.78 118.18
CA SER A 856 -60.00 78.01 117.50
C SER A 856 -59.79 76.50 117.52
N ASP A 857 -58.58 76.02 117.89
CA ASP A 857 -58.25 74.62 118.08
C ASP A 857 -57.98 74.33 119.58
N PRO A 858 -59.00 73.90 120.35
CA PRO A 858 -58.87 73.67 121.78
C PRO A 858 -57.86 72.57 122.11
N VAL A 859 -57.65 71.60 121.20
CA VAL A 859 -56.74 70.47 121.40
C VAL A 859 -55.30 70.93 121.17
N GLY A 860 -55.06 71.65 120.07
CA GLY A 860 -53.75 72.24 119.76
C GLY A 860 -53.32 73.26 120.82
N LEU A 861 -54.22 74.12 121.27
CA LEU A 861 -53.94 75.07 122.36
C LEU A 861 -53.60 74.35 123.67
N ALA A 862 -54.33 73.29 124.04
CA ALA A 862 -54.03 72.54 125.25
C ALA A 862 -52.63 71.89 125.22
N GLU A 863 -52.21 71.36 124.06
CA GLU A 863 -50.87 70.78 123.91
C GLU A 863 -49.79 71.87 123.93
N LEU A 864 -50.00 73.01 123.28
CA LEU A 864 -49.05 74.14 123.32
C LEU A 864 -48.90 74.71 124.74
N VAL A 865 -49.99 74.84 125.50
CA VAL A 865 -49.95 75.26 126.91
C VAL A 865 -49.23 74.24 127.78
N LYS A 866 -49.42 72.93 127.54
CA LYS A 866 -48.69 71.86 128.24
C LYS A 866 -47.18 71.89 127.94
N LEU A 867 -46.81 72.29 126.72
CA LEU A 867 -45.42 72.56 126.32
C LEU A 867 -44.89 73.90 126.87
N GLY A 868 -45.68 74.60 127.68
CA GLY A 868 -45.27 75.79 128.43
C GLY A 868 -45.66 77.11 127.79
N LEU A 869 -46.38 77.13 126.66
CA LEU A 869 -46.77 78.37 125.98
C LEU A 869 -47.71 79.20 126.87
N ALA A 870 -47.35 80.45 127.11
CA ALA A 870 -48.15 81.37 127.91
C ALA A 870 -48.72 82.52 127.10
N VAL A 871 -47.89 83.16 126.26
CA VAL A 871 -48.26 84.39 125.57
C VAL A 871 -47.75 84.35 124.14
N ILE A 872 -48.56 84.85 123.21
CA ILE A 872 -48.18 85.07 121.82
C ILE A 872 -48.22 86.57 121.57
N VAL A 873 -47.11 87.15 121.12
CA VAL A 873 -46.98 88.59 120.85
C VAL A 873 -46.25 88.82 119.52
N SER A 874 -46.43 90.01 118.96
CA SER A 874 -45.69 90.46 117.78
C SER A 874 -44.19 90.41 118.05
N GLY A 875 -43.42 89.88 117.09
CA GLY A 875 -41.96 89.80 117.16
C GLY A 875 -41.22 91.02 116.59
N ALA A 876 -41.94 91.87 115.85
CA ALA A 876 -41.47 93.16 115.31
C ALA A 876 -41.65 94.30 116.30
#